data_AF-A0A9P7KRQ2-F1
#
_entry.id   AF-A0A9P7KRQ2-F1
#
_cell.length_a   1.000
_cell.length_b   1.000
_cell.length_c   1.000
_cell.angle_alpha   90.00
_cell.angle_beta   90.00
_cell.angle_gamma   90.00
#
_symmetry.space_group_name_H-M   'P 1'
#
loop_
_entity.id
_entity.type
_entity.pdbx_description
1 polymer ?
#
loop_
_entity_poly.entity_id
_entity_poly.type
_entity_poly.pdbx_seq_one_letter_code
_entity_poly.pdbx_strand_id
1 'polypeptide(L)'
;MSRKQPPRPKSRDEFQIAIICALTLEADAVLEVFDHHWDEDEDGRTFGKAYRDSNAYSTGVIGQHNVVLAHLPGMGKVAAGTIAASCRISYPNISLALVIGICGGAPFYGSNKAEILLGDVLISTGIVQYDFGWRLPDRFKEKDTLDDSPGRPGLELRSLLSRLKTKRQHGKLQIATQNYLQQVLDGTKISAGRPEGLDDNLFLNDHRHKHQDPSTCSICAACKGNSDPVCDVALQSTCKQLKCDLQQRHKRGRLGEVEKENVKGLVDSNNETPFPMIHFGKFASGDSVIKSGEDRDQLAARTGAIGFEMESVGVWDTFPCVVIKGVSDYADSHKNDDWHHFAAASAAACTKAFLQHWDLTKREMELETENDKIREVLINSLHFPEIDERRNSLASPASTTSRWIFHGSSQDSITLSCVSNHDSLEESSGPDNRKAENEDQSRHAEDGSSGNSYRVQEEDPDGFFKPADDRRRSSYDSMLDGYEDEDEDNDDDDDDDDDDDDDYDYDYDYDYDYGDDVEDDEDDQFSGLSNSDIKWDSFADWLVSDKPCYWISGNPGSGKSTLMGYLLETRQTSKYLTKWRSGTIILSHFFWKPGTQMQQSFKGLLCSLLRDLLSKNSSGVQIVHDVSMRARKLSPADWSQQELSSILLEYCKDSSRSICLFVDGLDEALPGQDVLNTLQFLKSMTSSKASVKICISSRPERLFRLHFHTYPSLKMHELTLLDIARYSQRTMMESTLLKPQGQKISDLASSIAKLSDGIFLWAVLVTQSLVRGINNGDSREQTWKRLQLMPPDLMDLYHDILTRSAPDRPIYQKDVSLILNLLFLAAPSEVESPRWPTTPFMLTMATNPKLLRRYVDHGDTIREHRLDSKVRSMKDVLEAAFAGLVEVKHKSFSRHGNSSVVEQVKVGTFGNLVIFPKKSFWHGTSNL
;
A
#
# COMPACT_ATOMS: atom_id res chain seq x y z
N MET A 1 21.79 14.17 -28.49
CA MET A 1 20.58 14.59 -27.74
C MET A 1 21.03 15.35 -26.49
N SER A 2 20.32 16.40 -26.08
CA SER A 2 20.52 16.98 -24.74
C SER A 2 20.09 15.93 -23.71
N ARG A 3 20.98 15.61 -22.75
CA ARG A 3 20.57 14.89 -21.55
C ARG A 3 19.71 15.86 -20.72
N LYS A 4 18.45 15.51 -20.46
CA LYS A 4 17.67 16.20 -19.44
C LYS A 4 18.45 16.08 -18.11
N GLN A 5 18.60 17.17 -17.38
CA GLN A 5 19.16 17.11 -16.04
C GLN A 5 18.27 16.21 -15.17
N PRO A 6 18.86 15.38 -14.28
CA PRO A 6 18.08 14.65 -13.29
C PRO A 6 17.35 15.64 -12.36
N PRO A 7 16.21 15.26 -11.76
CA PRO A 7 15.59 16.06 -10.71
C PRO A 7 16.51 16.13 -9.49
N ARG A 8 16.62 17.29 -8.84
CA ARG A 8 17.38 17.45 -7.60
C ARG A 8 16.68 16.70 -6.45
N PRO A 9 17.40 15.89 -5.65
CA PRO A 9 16.83 15.19 -4.51
C PRO A 9 16.24 16.15 -3.47
N LYS A 10 15.18 15.74 -2.75
CA LYS A 10 14.54 16.60 -1.74
C LYS A 10 15.27 16.56 -0.40
N SER A 11 15.98 15.48 -0.10
CA SER A 11 16.73 15.32 1.15
C SER A 11 17.96 14.40 1.00
N ARG A 12 18.74 14.26 2.09
CA ARG A 12 19.85 13.29 2.21
C ARG A 12 19.39 11.83 2.17
N ASP A 13 18.09 11.58 2.28
CA ASP A 13 17.49 10.24 2.36
C ASP A 13 17.23 9.64 0.97
N GLU A 14 17.38 10.44 -0.09
CA GLU A 14 17.32 10.01 -1.50
C GLU A 14 18.70 9.59 -2.05
N PHE A 15 19.76 9.60 -1.22
CA PHE A 15 21.10 9.12 -1.57
C PHE A 15 21.27 7.65 -1.17
N GLN A 16 21.70 6.83 -2.12
CA GLN A 16 21.72 5.36 -2.00
C GLN A 16 23.12 4.77 -2.17
N ILE A 17 24.04 5.49 -2.83
CA ILE A 17 25.43 5.04 -3.02
C ILE A 17 26.38 5.96 -2.24
N ALA A 18 27.17 5.37 -1.35
CA ALA A 18 28.32 6.05 -0.76
C ALA A 18 29.57 5.73 -1.59
N ILE A 19 30.43 6.71 -1.79
CA ILE A 19 31.75 6.53 -2.42
C ILE A 19 32.79 6.99 -1.41
N ILE A 20 33.87 6.22 -1.27
CA ILE A 20 34.89 6.42 -0.23
C ILE A 20 36.27 6.38 -0.90
N CYS A 21 37.02 7.49 -0.79
CA CYS A 21 38.35 7.67 -1.38
C CYS A 21 39.35 8.15 -0.32
N ALA A 22 40.57 7.61 -0.35
CA ALA A 22 41.63 7.84 0.64
C ALA A 22 42.52 9.05 0.33
N LEU A 23 42.71 9.35 -0.95
CA LEU A 23 43.56 10.43 -1.46
C LEU A 23 42.74 11.43 -2.28
N THR A 24 43.17 12.70 -2.31
CA THR A 24 42.50 13.73 -3.13
C THR A 24 42.50 13.35 -4.61
N LEU A 25 43.60 12.80 -5.15
CA LEU A 25 43.68 12.37 -6.56
C LEU A 25 42.68 11.27 -6.94
N GLU A 26 42.22 10.48 -5.95
CA GLU A 26 41.18 9.46 -6.14
C GLU A 26 39.79 10.11 -6.14
N ALA A 27 39.57 11.06 -5.21
CA ALA A 27 38.36 11.87 -5.15
C ALA A 27 38.18 12.74 -6.42
N ASP A 28 39.26 13.36 -6.92
CA ASP A 28 39.28 14.15 -8.15
C ASP A 28 38.86 13.29 -9.37
N ALA A 29 39.45 12.09 -9.51
CA ALA A 29 39.07 11.14 -10.56
C ALA A 29 37.61 10.66 -10.44
N VAL A 30 37.08 10.54 -9.22
CA VAL A 30 35.67 10.21 -8.96
C VAL A 30 34.73 11.37 -9.29
N LEU A 31 35.14 12.61 -9.04
CA LEU A 31 34.32 13.79 -9.37
C LEU A 31 34.14 13.91 -10.89
N GLU A 32 35.18 13.67 -11.69
CA GLU A 32 35.11 13.68 -13.17
C GLU A 32 34.22 12.57 -13.77
N VAL A 33 33.85 11.53 -13.01
CA VAL A 33 32.84 10.55 -13.45
C VAL A 33 31.41 10.89 -13.06
N PHE A 34 31.15 11.96 -12.30
CA PHE A 34 29.79 12.41 -12.03
C PHE A 34 29.12 12.87 -13.34
N ASP A 35 27.86 12.50 -13.55
CA ASP A 35 27.04 13.02 -14.64
C ASP A 35 26.41 14.38 -14.29
N HIS A 36 26.36 14.71 -12.99
CA HIS A 36 26.00 16.03 -12.46
C HIS A 36 26.46 16.18 -11.00
N HIS A 37 26.81 17.39 -10.57
CA HIS A 37 27.12 17.73 -9.17
C HIS A 37 25.93 18.40 -8.50
N TRP A 38 25.65 17.99 -7.27
CA TRP A 38 24.64 18.62 -6.42
C TRP A 38 25.30 19.65 -5.50
N ASP A 39 25.66 20.79 -6.08
CA ASP A 39 26.21 21.95 -5.38
C ASP A 39 25.11 22.72 -4.61
N GLU A 40 25.31 23.99 -4.28
CA GLU A 40 24.29 24.85 -3.67
C GLU A 40 23.00 24.94 -4.53
N ASP A 41 21.84 25.04 -3.88
CA ASP A 41 20.57 25.34 -4.54
C ASP A 41 20.39 26.85 -4.81
N GLU A 42 19.25 27.25 -5.40
CA GLU A 42 18.95 28.66 -5.71
C GLU A 42 18.91 29.58 -4.47
N ASP A 43 18.77 29.01 -3.27
CA ASP A 43 18.80 29.70 -1.98
C ASP A 43 20.19 29.64 -1.30
N GLY A 44 21.22 29.09 -1.96
CA GLY A 44 22.58 28.94 -1.43
C GLY A 44 22.77 27.77 -0.46
N ARG A 45 21.92 26.72 -0.53
CA ARG A 45 21.95 25.60 0.44
C ARG A 45 22.49 24.31 -0.17
N THR A 46 23.39 23.65 0.55
CA THR A 46 23.83 22.27 0.29
C THR A 46 23.03 21.27 1.12
N PHE A 47 23.09 19.98 0.77
CA PHE A 47 22.45 18.91 1.55
C PHE A 47 22.99 18.78 2.99
N GLY A 48 24.23 19.24 3.23
CA GLY A 48 24.85 19.24 4.55
C GLY A 48 25.18 17.83 5.07
N LYS A 49 25.11 17.68 6.39
CA LYS A 49 25.45 16.46 7.15
C LYS A 49 24.79 16.48 8.53
N ALA A 50 24.82 15.35 9.23
CA ALA A 50 24.23 15.21 10.56
C ALA A 50 24.93 16.10 11.62
N TYR A 51 24.20 16.42 12.69
CA TYR A 51 24.76 17.17 13.81
C TYR A 51 25.92 16.40 14.47
N ARG A 52 27.06 17.10 14.64
CA ARG A 52 28.37 16.57 15.09
C ARG A 52 29.14 15.70 14.10
N ASP A 53 28.66 15.51 12.87
CA ASP A 53 29.49 14.93 11.81
C ASP A 53 30.61 15.92 11.43
N SER A 54 31.87 15.51 11.60
CA SER A 54 33.05 16.33 11.29
C SER A 54 33.53 16.20 9.84
N ASN A 55 33.09 15.19 9.08
CA ASN A 55 33.65 14.81 7.79
C ASN A 55 33.24 15.74 6.64
N ALA A 56 33.92 15.64 5.49
CA ALA A 56 33.59 16.37 4.28
C ALA A 56 32.96 15.45 3.23
N TYR A 57 31.95 15.96 2.52
CA TYR A 57 31.18 15.23 1.53
C TYR A 57 30.96 16.06 0.27
N SER A 58 30.97 15.41 -0.89
CA SER A 58 30.53 15.97 -2.18
C SER A 58 29.35 15.16 -2.70
N THR A 59 28.30 15.80 -3.19
CA THR A 59 27.06 15.16 -3.63
C THR A 59 26.87 15.28 -5.14
N GLY A 60 26.28 14.26 -5.79
CA GLY A 60 26.03 14.28 -7.23
C GLY A 60 25.27 13.06 -7.74
N VAL A 61 25.36 12.80 -9.04
CA VAL A 61 24.69 11.69 -9.74
C VAL A 61 25.70 10.91 -10.59
N ILE A 62 25.62 9.58 -10.58
CA ILE A 62 26.26 8.71 -11.58
C ILE A 62 25.20 7.80 -12.19
N GLY A 63 24.97 7.93 -13.49
CA GLY A 63 23.90 7.23 -14.21
C GLY A 63 22.51 7.59 -13.68
N GLN A 64 21.87 6.66 -12.96
CA GLN A 64 20.57 6.84 -12.31
C GLN A 64 20.67 6.97 -10.78
N HIS A 65 21.88 6.93 -10.21
CA HIS A 65 22.10 6.82 -8.77
C HIS A 65 22.51 8.17 -8.18
N ASN A 66 21.83 8.59 -7.12
CA ASN A 66 22.32 9.68 -6.26
C ASN A 66 23.50 9.19 -5.42
N VAL A 67 24.66 9.83 -5.59
CA VAL A 67 25.93 9.43 -4.96
C VAL A 67 26.41 10.49 -3.97
N VAL A 68 26.97 10.04 -2.86
CA VAL A 68 27.72 10.88 -1.92
C VAL A 68 29.17 10.39 -1.84
N LEU A 69 30.11 11.23 -2.26
CA LEU A 69 31.55 11.02 -2.10
C LEU A 69 31.98 11.53 -0.72
N ALA A 70 32.62 10.67 0.06
CA ALA A 70 33.17 10.94 1.38
C ALA A 70 34.69 11.09 1.29
N HIS A 71 35.21 12.24 1.75
CA HIS A 71 36.64 12.56 1.68
C HIS A 71 37.33 12.15 2.98
N LEU A 72 38.24 11.17 2.93
CA LEU A 72 39.00 10.75 4.11
C LEU A 72 39.98 11.84 4.57
N PRO A 73 40.17 12.03 5.89
CA PRO A 73 41.22 12.91 6.43
C PRO A 73 42.63 12.30 6.34
N GLY A 74 42.75 11.04 5.90
CA GLY A 74 44.00 10.29 5.74
C GLY A 74 43.73 8.80 5.48
N MET A 75 44.72 8.09 4.95
CA MET A 75 44.66 6.65 4.65
C MET A 75 44.50 5.77 5.90
N GLY A 76 44.08 4.52 5.70
CA GLY A 76 44.03 3.49 6.75
C GLY A 76 42.63 3.24 7.33
N LYS A 77 42.45 2.05 7.91
CA LYS A 77 41.12 1.48 8.19
C LYS A 77 40.34 2.21 9.29
N VAL A 78 41.05 2.85 10.23
CA VAL A 78 40.45 3.65 11.30
C VAL A 78 39.76 4.91 10.77
N ALA A 79 40.40 5.60 9.80
CA ALA A 79 39.79 6.76 9.14
C ALA A 79 38.59 6.32 8.30
N ALA A 80 38.75 5.27 7.50
CA ALA A 80 37.70 4.70 6.66
C ALA A 80 36.44 4.27 7.44
N GLY A 81 36.61 3.56 8.57
CA GLY A 81 35.48 3.17 9.42
C GLY A 81 34.80 4.35 10.13
N THR A 82 35.58 5.34 10.58
CA THR A 82 35.02 6.54 11.24
C THR A 82 34.15 7.36 10.29
N ILE A 83 34.59 7.57 9.05
CA ILE A 83 33.81 8.29 8.05
C ILE A 83 32.65 7.45 7.50
N ALA A 84 32.79 6.12 7.40
CA ALA A 84 31.68 5.24 7.03
C ALA A 84 30.55 5.29 8.08
N ALA A 85 30.86 5.14 9.36
CA ALA A 85 29.89 5.20 10.45
C ALA A 85 29.21 6.58 10.54
N SER A 86 29.96 7.66 10.29
CA SER A 86 29.41 9.02 10.22
C SER A 86 28.50 9.19 9.00
N CYS A 87 28.93 8.70 7.83
CA CYS A 87 28.16 8.73 6.59
C CYS A 87 26.83 7.97 6.74
N ARG A 88 26.80 6.86 7.49
CA ARG A 88 25.57 6.11 7.79
C ARG A 88 24.52 6.92 8.56
N ILE A 89 24.96 7.90 9.37
CA ILE A 89 24.10 8.81 10.12
C ILE A 89 23.72 10.04 9.28
N SER A 90 24.65 10.50 8.43
CA SER A 90 24.43 11.63 7.51
C SER A 90 23.61 11.28 6.28
N TYR A 91 23.61 10.04 5.83
CA TYR A 91 22.88 9.55 4.65
C TYR A 91 22.30 8.18 5.00
N PRO A 92 21.06 8.10 5.54
CA PRO A 92 20.57 6.89 6.20
C PRO A 92 20.25 5.75 5.22
N ASN A 93 19.82 6.08 4.00
CA ASN A 93 19.27 5.13 3.04
C ASN A 93 20.30 4.47 2.10
N ILE A 94 21.60 4.73 2.33
CA ILE A 94 22.69 4.09 1.60
C ILE A 94 22.49 2.56 1.58
N SER A 95 22.47 1.98 0.39
CA SER A 95 22.37 0.53 0.12
C SER A 95 23.73 -0.10 -0.14
N LEU A 96 24.66 0.69 -0.69
CA LEU A 96 25.95 0.22 -1.21
C LEU A 96 27.02 1.29 -0.97
N ALA A 97 28.17 0.90 -0.41
CA ALA A 97 29.38 1.72 -0.41
C ALA A 97 30.40 1.20 -1.43
N LEU A 98 31.05 2.11 -2.15
CA LEU A 98 32.11 1.81 -3.12
C LEU A 98 33.42 2.42 -2.62
N VAL A 99 34.40 1.57 -2.32
CA VAL A 99 35.75 2.03 -1.93
C VAL A 99 36.59 2.11 -3.20
N ILE A 100 36.89 3.33 -3.64
CA ILE A 100 37.52 3.62 -4.93
C ILE A 100 38.89 4.25 -4.70
N GLY A 101 39.87 3.88 -5.53
CA GLY A 101 41.19 4.48 -5.45
C GLY A 101 42.29 3.66 -6.11
N ILE A 102 43.50 3.71 -5.57
CA ILE A 102 44.66 2.95 -6.02
C ILE A 102 45.10 1.86 -5.02
N CYS A 103 45.74 0.81 -5.52
CA CYS A 103 46.26 -0.31 -4.75
C CYS A 103 47.53 -0.90 -5.39
N GLY A 104 48.34 -1.58 -4.58
CA GLY A 104 49.37 -2.48 -5.09
C GLY A 104 48.74 -3.76 -5.63
N GLY A 105 49.22 -4.27 -6.77
CA GLY A 105 48.72 -5.49 -7.40
C GLY A 105 49.62 -6.71 -7.20
N ALA A 106 49.05 -7.91 -7.19
CA ALA A 106 49.80 -9.16 -7.38
C ALA A 106 50.12 -9.33 -8.89
N PRO A 107 51.39 -9.41 -9.34
CA PRO A 107 51.70 -9.40 -10.77
C PRO A 107 51.10 -10.54 -11.58
N PHE A 108 50.88 -11.70 -10.93
CA PHE A 108 50.26 -12.89 -11.50
C PHE A 108 49.34 -13.56 -10.45
N TYR A 109 48.20 -14.12 -10.87
CA TYR A 109 47.28 -14.84 -9.97
C TYR A 109 46.60 -16.06 -10.60
N GLY A 110 46.09 -16.95 -9.74
CA GLY A 110 45.38 -18.16 -10.13
C GLY A 110 46.26 -19.25 -10.76
N SER A 111 45.66 -20.43 -11.02
CA SER A 111 46.34 -21.58 -11.61
C SER A 111 47.00 -21.28 -12.96
N ASN A 112 46.37 -20.40 -13.75
CA ASN A 112 46.78 -20.08 -15.12
C ASN A 112 47.80 -18.92 -15.17
N LYS A 113 48.23 -18.40 -14.01
CA LYS A 113 49.09 -17.20 -13.88
C LYS A 113 48.56 -16.01 -14.70
N ALA A 114 47.28 -15.69 -14.51
CA ALA A 114 46.65 -14.53 -15.13
C ALA A 114 47.43 -13.26 -14.74
N GLU A 115 47.84 -12.50 -15.74
CA GLU A 115 48.77 -11.37 -15.62
C GLU A 115 48.02 -10.06 -15.34
N ILE A 116 48.50 -9.28 -14.35
CA ILE A 116 47.99 -7.96 -13.99
C ILE A 116 49.05 -6.91 -14.33
N LEU A 117 48.69 -5.93 -15.16
CA LEU A 117 49.52 -4.79 -15.58
C LEU A 117 49.24 -3.57 -14.70
N LEU A 118 50.18 -2.61 -14.68
CA LEU A 118 49.92 -1.31 -14.07
C LEU A 118 48.80 -0.58 -14.84
N GLY A 119 47.91 0.09 -14.11
CA GLY A 119 46.71 0.74 -14.62
C GLY A 119 45.48 -0.15 -14.80
N ASP A 120 45.60 -1.49 -14.71
CA ASP A 120 44.46 -2.42 -14.65
C ASP A 120 43.56 -2.14 -13.43
N VAL A 121 42.31 -2.64 -13.44
CA VAL A 121 41.33 -2.46 -12.36
C VAL A 121 41.00 -3.77 -11.66
N LEU A 122 41.01 -3.77 -10.34
CA LEU A 122 40.68 -4.90 -9.48
C LEU A 122 39.33 -4.66 -8.78
N ILE A 123 38.39 -5.59 -8.92
CA ILE A 123 37.07 -5.57 -8.27
C ILE A 123 37.01 -6.66 -7.19
N SER A 124 36.62 -6.30 -5.97
CA SER A 124 36.60 -7.23 -4.83
C SER A 124 35.54 -8.32 -4.97
N THR A 125 35.94 -9.55 -4.66
CA THR A 125 35.05 -10.68 -4.38
C THR A 125 35.01 -11.05 -2.88
N GLY A 126 35.69 -10.27 -2.04
CA GLY A 126 35.86 -10.43 -0.59
C GLY A 126 37.14 -9.76 -0.10
N ILE A 127 37.26 -9.56 1.21
CA ILE A 127 38.43 -8.96 1.88
C ILE A 127 39.06 -9.99 2.83
N VAL A 128 40.37 -9.87 3.05
CA VAL A 128 41.12 -10.55 4.12
C VAL A 128 41.90 -9.48 4.89
N GLN A 129 41.76 -9.41 6.21
CA GLN A 129 42.57 -8.50 7.02
C GLN A 129 43.89 -9.17 7.40
N TYR A 130 44.99 -8.80 6.71
CA TYR A 130 46.28 -9.48 6.88
C TYR A 130 47.08 -9.00 8.09
N ASP A 131 46.69 -7.88 8.70
CA ASP A 131 47.36 -7.31 9.87
C ASP A 131 46.71 -7.66 11.22
N PHE A 132 45.61 -8.43 11.21
CA PHE A 132 44.91 -8.87 12.41
C PHE A 132 45.20 -10.33 12.72
N GLY A 133 45.81 -10.58 13.87
CA GLY A 133 46.40 -11.89 14.15
C GLY A 133 47.40 -11.90 15.30
N TRP A 134 48.07 -13.04 15.43
CA TRP A 134 49.02 -13.34 16.49
C TRP A 134 50.46 -13.16 15.99
N ARG A 135 51.23 -12.32 16.68
CA ARG A 135 52.69 -12.25 16.48
C ARG A 135 53.35 -13.36 17.30
N LEU A 136 53.76 -14.43 16.62
CA LEU A 136 54.61 -15.49 17.18
C LEU A 136 56.09 -15.06 17.09
N PRO A 137 57.02 -15.72 17.79
CA PRO A 137 58.44 -15.38 17.75
C PRO A 137 59.09 -15.54 16.36
N ASP A 138 58.56 -16.42 15.53
CA ASP A 138 59.06 -16.76 14.20
C ASP A 138 58.26 -16.12 13.05
N ARG A 139 56.96 -15.84 13.25
CA ARG A 139 56.05 -15.38 12.19
C ARG A 139 54.85 -14.61 12.72
N PHE A 140 54.15 -13.91 11.82
CA PHE A 140 52.76 -13.55 12.06
C PHE A 140 51.84 -14.70 11.63
N LYS A 141 50.75 -14.95 12.36
CA LYS A 141 49.63 -15.78 11.90
C LYS A 141 48.36 -14.96 11.98
N GLU A 142 47.67 -14.76 10.86
CA GLU A 142 46.36 -14.12 10.83
C GLU A 142 45.36 -14.84 11.76
N LYS A 143 44.39 -14.07 12.26
CA LYS A 143 43.17 -14.62 12.84
C LYS A 143 42.22 -14.99 11.69
N ASP A 144 41.82 -16.25 11.67
CA ASP A 144 41.06 -16.93 10.61
C ASP A 144 39.75 -17.54 11.14
N THR A 145 39.28 -17.08 12.31
CA THR A 145 38.01 -17.52 12.91
C THR A 145 36.81 -16.85 12.21
N LEU A 146 35.61 -17.37 12.42
CA LEU A 146 34.38 -16.77 11.87
C LEU A 146 34.10 -15.38 12.45
N ASP A 147 34.48 -15.12 13.70
CA ASP A 147 34.25 -13.85 14.40
C ASP A 147 35.34 -12.80 14.09
N ASP A 148 36.54 -13.24 13.67
CA ASP A 148 37.67 -12.37 13.33
C ASP A 148 37.78 -12.06 11.82
N SER A 149 37.03 -12.77 10.96
CA SER A 149 37.16 -12.68 9.49
C SER A 149 36.08 -11.80 8.87
N PRO A 150 36.42 -10.84 7.99
CA PRO A 150 35.43 -10.06 7.24
C PRO A 150 34.43 -10.96 6.50
N GLY A 151 33.13 -10.75 6.76
CA GLY A 151 32.05 -11.59 6.24
C GLY A 151 31.98 -11.62 4.70
N ARG A 152 31.40 -12.68 4.12
CA ARG A 152 31.19 -12.74 2.66
C ARG A 152 30.23 -11.60 2.22
N PRO A 153 30.43 -10.97 1.05
CA PRO A 153 29.49 -9.95 0.54
C PRO A 153 28.04 -10.46 0.50
N GLY A 154 27.06 -9.56 0.61
CA GLY A 154 25.64 -9.90 0.56
C GLY A 154 25.23 -10.71 -0.69
N LEU A 155 24.17 -11.51 -0.59
CA LEU A 155 23.76 -12.44 -1.67
C LEU A 155 23.55 -11.74 -3.02
N GLU A 156 22.96 -10.56 -3.00
CA GLU A 156 22.75 -9.70 -4.19
C GLU A 156 24.07 -9.30 -4.84
N LEU A 157 25.01 -8.75 -4.07
CA LEU A 157 26.35 -8.39 -4.55
C LEU A 157 27.10 -9.62 -5.10
N ARG A 158 27.03 -10.78 -4.44
CA ARG A 158 27.64 -12.02 -4.96
C ARG A 158 27.01 -12.46 -6.28
N SER A 159 25.70 -12.29 -6.43
CA SER A 159 24.96 -12.62 -7.66
C SER A 159 25.32 -11.67 -8.80
N LEU A 160 25.40 -10.36 -8.52
CA LEU A 160 25.85 -9.35 -9.48
C LEU A 160 27.31 -9.58 -9.91
N LEU A 161 28.23 -9.78 -8.97
CA LEU A 161 29.64 -10.06 -9.30
C LEU A 161 29.78 -11.37 -10.10
N SER A 162 28.96 -12.37 -9.84
CA SER A 162 28.91 -13.60 -10.66
C SER A 162 28.36 -13.34 -12.06
N ARG A 163 27.32 -12.50 -12.20
CA ARG A 163 26.80 -12.03 -13.50
C ARG A 163 27.87 -11.28 -14.29
N LEU A 164 28.59 -10.35 -13.66
CA LEU A 164 29.65 -9.54 -14.27
C LEU A 164 30.88 -10.36 -14.69
N LYS A 165 31.20 -11.45 -13.99
CA LYS A 165 32.25 -12.41 -14.40
C LYS A 165 31.92 -13.21 -15.67
N THR A 166 30.66 -13.26 -16.12
CA THR A 166 30.31 -13.97 -17.36
C THR A 166 30.90 -13.25 -18.58
N LYS A 167 31.47 -13.99 -19.54
CA LYS A 167 32.20 -13.42 -20.70
C LYS A 167 31.47 -12.28 -21.43
N ARG A 168 30.14 -12.37 -21.55
CA ARG A 168 29.29 -11.35 -22.21
C ARG A 168 29.15 -10.06 -21.39
N GLN A 169 29.03 -10.16 -20.06
CA GLN A 169 28.87 -8.98 -19.20
C GLN A 169 30.22 -8.38 -18.82
N HIS A 170 31.25 -9.22 -18.65
CA HIS A 170 32.65 -8.79 -18.49
C HIS A 170 33.08 -7.92 -19.67
N GLY A 171 32.88 -8.38 -20.91
CA GLY A 171 33.17 -7.59 -22.11
C GLY A 171 32.36 -6.29 -22.21
N LYS A 172 31.10 -6.25 -21.75
CA LYS A 172 30.31 -5.01 -21.68
C LYS A 172 30.90 -4.02 -20.67
N LEU A 173 31.21 -4.48 -19.46
CA LEU A 173 31.83 -3.68 -18.41
C LEU A 173 33.18 -3.12 -18.89
N GLN A 174 33.99 -3.96 -19.53
CA GLN A 174 35.29 -3.61 -20.10
C GLN A 174 35.20 -2.49 -21.15
N ILE A 175 34.23 -2.56 -22.08
CA ILE A 175 33.99 -1.52 -23.10
C ILE A 175 33.43 -0.23 -22.47
N ALA A 176 32.53 -0.34 -21.49
CA ALA A 176 31.99 0.83 -20.79
C ALA A 176 33.09 1.57 -20.01
N THR A 177 33.96 0.85 -19.28
CA THR A 177 35.15 1.40 -18.62
C THR A 177 36.08 2.10 -19.62
N GLN A 178 36.26 1.54 -20.82
CA GLN A 178 37.08 2.16 -21.87
C GLN A 178 36.52 3.51 -22.35
N ASN A 179 35.21 3.58 -22.60
CA ASN A 179 34.56 4.82 -23.01
C ASN A 179 34.62 5.90 -21.91
N TYR A 180 34.50 5.51 -20.64
CA TYR A 180 34.57 6.46 -19.52
C TYR A 180 36.01 6.85 -19.14
N LEU A 181 37.01 5.99 -19.31
CA LEU A 181 38.40 6.34 -18.97
C LEU A 181 38.91 7.49 -19.84
N GLN A 182 38.60 7.49 -21.14
CA GLN A 182 38.98 8.61 -22.02
C GLN A 182 38.38 9.93 -21.53
N GLN A 183 37.09 9.93 -21.15
CA GLN A 183 36.41 11.11 -20.59
C GLN A 183 37.12 11.64 -19.34
N VAL A 184 37.55 10.77 -18.42
CA VAL A 184 38.24 11.17 -17.18
C VAL A 184 39.63 11.74 -17.45
N LEU A 185 40.40 11.13 -18.36
CA LEU A 185 41.72 11.64 -18.73
C LEU A 185 41.62 13.04 -19.36
N ASP A 186 40.67 13.24 -20.28
CA ASP A 186 40.42 14.52 -20.93
C ASP A 186 40.01 15.61 -19.91
N GLY A 187 39.12 15.29 -18.95
CA GLY A 187 38.63 16.21 -17.92
C GLY A 187 39.70 16.61 -16.89
N THR A 188 40.41 15.60 -16.34
CA THR A 188 41.54 15.80 -15.40
C THR A 188 42.76 16.51 -16.03
N LYS A 189 42.79 16.69 -17.36
CA LYS A 189 43.93 17.22 -18.14
C LYS A 189 45.18 16.34 -18.05
N ILE A 190 44.99 15.05 -17.76
CA ILE A 190 46.04 14.04 -17.97
C ILE A 190 46.18 13.85 -19.48
N SER A 191 47.40 13.65 -19.99
CA SER A 191 47.61 13.40 -21.42
C SER A 191 46.83 12.14 -21.84
N ALA A 192 45.92 12.30 -22.80
CA ALA A 192 45.05 11.24 -23.31
C ALA A 192 45.83 9.96 -23.70
N GLY A 193 45.53 8.87 -23.00
CA GLY A 193 46.22 7.57 -23.13
C GLY A 193 47.03 7.19 -21.88
N ARG A 194 47.74 6.07 -21.96
CA ARG A 194 48.84 5.75 -21.03
C ARG A 194 49.98 6.72 -21.33
N PRO A 195 50.41 7.60 -20.39
CA PRO A 195 51.34 8.68 -20.72
C PRO A 195 52.64 8.17 -21.35
N GLU A 196 53.11 8.87 -22.39
CA GLU A 196 54.26 8.45 -23.20
C GLU A 196 55.50 8.23 -22.31
N GLY A 197 55.99 6.98 -22.27
CA GLY A 197 57.14 6.59 -21.45
C GLY A 197 56.83 6.07 -20.04
N LEU A 198 55.57 5.80 -19.68
CA LEU A 198 55.24 4.94 -18.53
C LEU A 198 55.49 3.47 -18.85
N ASP A 199 56.75 3.05 -18.73
CA ASP A 199 57.15 1.64 -18.81
C ASP A 199 56.56 0.83 -17.62
N ASP A 200 55.91 -0.29 -17.91
CA ASP A 200 55.52 -1.28 -16.89
C ASP A 200 56.76 -2.14 -16.58
N ASN A 201 57.37 -1.86 -15.44
CA ASN A 201 58.69 -2.34 -15.06
C ASN A 201 58.59 -3.29 -13.86
N LEU A 202 58.03 -4.48 -14.10
CA LEU A 202 58.08 -5.58 -13.15
C LEU A 202 59.50 -6.17 -13.10
N PHE A 203 60.09 -6.23 -11.90
CA PHE A 203 61.35 -6.93 -11.62
C PHE A 203 61.07 -8.30 -10.96
N LEU A 204 62.12 -9.08 -10.72
CA LEU A 204 62.02 -10.26 -9.86
C LEU A 204 61.68 -9.85 -8.41
N ASN A 205 61.02 -10.74 -7.67
CA ASN A 205 60.48 -10.43 -6.34
C ASN A 205 61.54 -10.23 -5.25
N ASP A 206 62.77 -10.71 -5.49
CA ASP A 206 63.98 -10.52 -4.70
C ASP A 206 64.82 -9.29 -5.11
N HIS A 207 64.45 -8.59 -6.19
CA HIS A 207 65.25 -7.49 -6.74
C HIS A 207 65.35 -6.31 -5.75
N ARG A 208 66.59 -5.92 -5.41
CA ARG A 208 66.86 -4.85 -4.44
C ARG A 208 66.99 -3.50 -5.14
N HIS A 209 65.94 -2.69 -5.08
CA HIS A 209 65.92 -1.31 -5.59
C HIS A 209 66.86 -0.41 -4.77
N LYS A 210 68.10 -0.25 -5.24
CA LYS A 210 69.18 0.48 -4.55
C LYS A 210 70.04 1.31 -5.50
N HIS A 211 70.89 2.18 -4.95
CA HIS A 211 71.92 2.86 -5.76
C HIS A 211 72.87 1.82 -6.37
N GLN A 212 72.92 1.77 -7.71
CA GLN A 212 73.72 0.79 -8.44
C GLN A 212 75.22 1.14 -8.51
N ASP A 213 75.57 2.41 -8.31
CA ASP A 213 76.95 2.88 -8.17
C ASP A 213 77.39 2.77 -6.69
N PRO A 214 78.37 1.90 -6.35
CA PRO A 214 78.84 1.73 -4.97
C PRO A 214 79.47 2.98 -4.35
N SER A 215 79.93 3.95 -5.16
CA SER A 215 80.49 5.21 -4.67
C SER A 215 79.41 6.20 -4.19
N THR A 216 78.16 6.02 -4.63
CA THR A 216 77.05 6.93 -4.28
C THR A 216 76.53 6.73 -2.85
N CYS A 217 76.54 5.50 -2.33
CA CYS A 217 76.05 5.22 -0.97
C CYS A 217 76.66 3.94 -0.38
N SER A 218 77.32 4.09 0.78
CA SER A 218 77.95 2.97 1.52
C SER A 218 76.95 1.89 1.96
N ILE A 219 75.72 2.27 2.32
CA ILE A 219 74.64 1.33 2.69
C ILE A 219 74.25 0.47 1.48
N CYS A 220 73.98 1.10 0.32
CA CYS A 220 73.65 0.38 -0.91
C CYS A 220 74.83 -0.46 -1.45
N ALA A 221 76.07 -0.02 -1.23
CA ALA A 221 77.29 -0.78 -1.56
C ALA A 221 77.46 -2.04 -0.67
N ALA A 222 77.03 -1.98 0.59
CA ALA A 222 77.07 -3.11 1.52
C ALA A 222 76.00 -4.18 1.21
N CYS A 223 74.84 -3.76 0.70
CA CYS A 223 73.72 -4.65 0.34
C CYS A 223 74.08 -5.70 -0.72
N LYS A 224 74.05 -6.98 -0.35
CA LYS A 224 74.38 -8.16 -1.19
C LYS A 224 73.35 -9.29 -1.13
N GLY A 225 72.49 -9.33 -0.12
CA GLY A 225 71.36 -10.27 0.00
C GLY A 225 70.04 -9.58 0.36
N ASN A 226 68.96 -10.35 0.45
CA ASN A 226 67.59 -9.82 0.55
C ASN A 226 67.32 -9.09 1.89
N SER A 227 67.96 -9.54 2.98
CA SER A 227 67.85 -8.97 4.32
C SER A 227 68.74 -7.74 4.57
N ASP A 228 69.64 -7.39 3.65
CA ASP A 228 70.56 -6.27 3.87
C ASP A 228 69.84 -4.90 3.74
N PRO A 229 70.26 -3.87 4.49
CA PRO A 229 69.64 -2.55 4.44
C PRO A 229 69.91 -1.83 3.11
N VAL A 230 68.91 -1.05 2.68
CA VAL A 230 68.98 -0.05 1.62
C VAL A 230 68.67 1.30 2.25
N CYS A 231 69.32 2.38 1.82
CA CYS A 231 69.11 3.70 2.42
C CYS A 231 67.76 4.32 2.03
N ASP A 232 67.22 5.16 2.90
CA ASP A 232 65.88 5.78 2.74
C ASP A 232 65.75 6.57 1.43
N VAL A 233 66.83 7.25 1.01
CA VAL A 233 66.89 7.98 -0.27
C VAL A 233 66.62 7.04 -1.44
N ALA A 234 67.16 5.82 -1.43
CA ALA A 234 66.91 4.85 -2.49
C ALA A 234 65.49 4.25 -2.40
N LEU A 235 64.99 3.99 -1.20
CA LEU A 235 63.61 3.53 -0.96
C LEU A 235 62.54 4.57 -1.34
N GLN A 236 62.94 5.82 -1.57
CA GLN A 236 62.09 6.93 -2.05
C GLN A 236 62.37 7.35 -3.50
N SER A 237 63.33 6.70 -4.17
CA SER A 237 63.74 6.98 -5.55
C SER A 237 63.10 6.02 -6.57
N THR A 238 62.91 6.48 -7.81
CA THR A 238 62.44 5.63 -8.92
C THR A 238 63.58 4.81 -9.52
N CYS A 239 63.28 3.70 -10.22
CA CYS A 239 64.28 2.93 -10.96
C CYS A 239 65.09 3.76 -11.97
N LYS A 240 64.48 4.82 -12.52
CA LYS A 240 65.10 5.76 -13.48
C LYS A 240 66.19 6.61 -12.82
N GLN A 241 65.99 6.99 -11.55
CA GLN A 241 66.98 7.70 -10.72
C GLN A 241 68.08 6.74 -10.20
N LEU A 242 67.69 5.55 -9.75
CA LEU A 242 68.60 4.51 -9.25
C LEU A 242 69.47 3.86 -10.34
N LYS A 243 69.02 3.93 -11.60
CA LYS A 243 69.60 3.26 -12.78
C LYS A 243 69.57 1.72 -12.68
N CYS A 244 68.47 1.16 -12.15
CA CYS A 244 68.31 -0.29 -12.03
C CYS A 244 68.42 -1.01 -13.38
N ASP A 245 68.95 -2.23 -13.37
CA ASP A 245 69.24 -3.00 -14.57
C ASP A 245 67.96 -3.46 -15.29
N LEU A 246 67.64 -2.77 -16.39
CA LEU A 246 66.46 -3.03 -17.21
C LEU A 246 66.48 -4.39 -17.92
N GLN A 247 67.57 -5.16 -17.88
CA GLN A 247 67.62 -6.55 -18.35
C GLN A 247 67.05 -7.55 -17.33
N GLN A 248 66.94 -7.17 -16.05
CA GLN A 248 66.37 -7.99 -14.97
C GLN A 248 64.85 -7.87 -14.85
N ARG A 249 64.20 -7.16 -15.78
CA ARG A 249 62.74 -7.05 -15.86
C ARG A 249 62.12 -8.38 -16.29
N HIS A 250 61.08 -8.81 -15.59
CA HIS A 250 60.33 -10.00 -15.95
C HIS A 250 59.53 -9.73 -17.24
N LYS A 251 59.69 -10.58 -18.25
CA LYS A 251 58.95 -10.42 -19.52
C LYS A 251 57.45 -10.57 -19.28
N ARG A 252 56.66 -9.63 -19.82
CA ARG A 252 55.19 -9.62 -19.70
C ARG A 252 54.56 -10.21 -20.94
N GLY A 253 53.54 -11.05 -20.78
CA GLY A 253 52.83 -11.69 -21.90
C GLY A 253 52.04 -10.67 -22.71
N ARG A 254 51.13 -9.97 -22.04
CA ARG A 254 50.20 -8.97 -22.61
C ARG A 254 50.90 -7.79 -23.28
N LEU A 255 52.15 -7.47 -22.91
CA LEU A 255 52.96 -6.44 -23.57
C LEU A 255 53.68 -6.99 -24.80
N GLY A 256 54.28 -8.18 -24.69
CA GLY A 256 55.01 -8.83 -25.79
C GLY A 256 54.13 -9.47 -26.87
N GLU A 257 52.81 -9.37 -26.75
CA GLU A 257 51.84 -9.66 -27.81
C GLU A 257 51.53 -8.39 -28.64
N VAL A 258 51.41 -7.21 -28.01
CA VAL A 258 51.25 -5.93 -28.72
C VAL A 258 52.45 -5.64 -29.63
N GLU A 259 53.67 -5.95 -29.21
CA GLU A 259 54.88 -5.87 -30.05
C GLU A 259 54.84 -6.78 -31.30
N LYS A 260 53.90 -7.73 -31.39
CA LYS A 260 53.78 -8.72 -32.48
C LYS A 260 52.48 -8.59 -33.29
N GLU A 261 51.40 -8.12 -32.69
CA GLU A 261 50.08 -8.00 -33.34
C GLU A 261 49.92 -6.79 -34.28
N ASN A 262 51.05 -6.18 -34.67
CA ASN A 262 51.17 -5.37 -35.91
C ASN A 262 50.86 -6.17 -37.20
N VAL A 263 50.32 -7.39 -37.09
CA VAL A 263 49.74 -8.20 -38.18
C VAL A 263 48.32 -8.64 -37.79
N LYS A 264 47.32 -7.86 -38.24
CA LYS A 264 45.87 -8.15 -38.26
C LYS A 264 45.07 -8.07 -36.95
N GLY A 265 44.82 -6.84 -36.52
CA GLY A 265 43.46 -6.31 -36.73
C GLY A 265 42.45 -6.41 -35.58
N LEU A 266 42.69 -5.64 -34.51
CA LEU A 266 41.65 -5.20 -33.57
C LEU A 266 41.98 -3.82 -32.95
N VAL A 267 42.59 -2.93 -33.75
CA VAL A 267 43.17 -1.65 -33.30
C VAL A 267 42.55 -0.48 -34.06
N ASP A 268 42.11 0.55 -33.33
CA ASP A 268 41.77 1.86 -33.90
C ASP A 268 43.07 2.67 -34.11
N SER A 269 43.17 3.34 -35.26
CA SER A 269 44.43 3.55 -35.99
C SER A 269 45.45 4.54 -35.42
N ASN A 270 45.32 4.94 -34.14
CA ASN A 270 46.14 5.97 -33.49
C ASN A 270 46.69 5.60 -32.09
N ASN A 271 46.50 4.38 -31.57
CA ASN A 271 46.96 4.02 -30.21
C ASN A 271 47.71 2.67 -30.15
N GLU A 272 49.01 2.70 -29.87
CA GLU A 272 49.88 1.51 -29.73
C GLU A 272 49.83 0.87 -28.31
N THR A 273 48.96 1.34 -27.42
CA THR A 273 48.95 0.97 -26.00
C THR A 273 47.79 0.03 -25.62
N PRO A 274 48.03 -1.10 -24.91
CA PRO A 274 46.96 -1.96 -24.42
C PRO A 274 46.11 -1.29 -23.34
N PHE A 275 44.80 -1.49 -23.39
CA PHE A 275 43.84 -0.90 -22.47
C PHE A 275 43.75 -1.65 -21.11
N PRO A 276 43.57 -0.94 -19.97
CA PRO A 276 43.31 -1.53 -18.64
C PRO A 276 42.27 -2.66 -18.60
N MET A 277 42.68 -3.85 -18.17
CA MET A 277 41.78 -4.99 -17.97
C MET A 277 41.12 -4.98 -16.59
N ILE A 278 39.92 -5.56 -16.51
CA ILE A 278 39.15 -5.68 -15.27
C ILE A 278 39.30 -7.09 -14.69
N HIS A 279 39.87 -7.20 -13.50
CA HIS A 279 40.11 -8.45 -12.78
C HIS A 279 39.20 -8.56 -11.53
N PHE A 280 38.87 -9.78 -11.13
CA PHE A 280 37.99 -10.05 -9.98
C PHE A 280 38.66 -11.02 -9.01
N GLY A 281 38.87 -10.62 -7.75
CA GLY A 281 39.52 -11.44 -6.73
C GLY A 281 39.42 -10.86 -5.32
N LYS A 282 40.12 -11.45 -4.35
CA LYS A 282 40.15 -10.91 -2.98
C LYS A 282 41.12 -9.72 -2.88
N PHE A 283 40.84 -8.82 -1.95
CA PHE A 283 41.79 -7.83 -1.46
C PHE A 283 42.38 -8.26 -0.11
N ALA A 284 43.64 -7.91 0.12
CA ALA A 284 44.25 -7.92 1.43
C ALA A 284 44.28 -6.48 1.98
N SER A 285 43.66 -6.27 3.14
CA SER A 285 43.44 -4.95 3.76
C SER A 285 44.17 -4.84 5.10
N GLY A 286 44.79 -3.69 5.39
CA GLY A 286 45.51 -3.45 6.65
C GLY A 286 46.34 -2.16 6.66
N ASP A 287 46.77 -1.69 7.84
CA ASP A 287 47.45 -0.39 8.01
C ASP A 287 48.95 -0.43 7.66
N SER A 288 49.47 -1.55 7.15
CA SER A 288 50.91 -1.78 6.92
C SER A 288 51.24 -1.95 5.44
N VAL A 289 51.55 -0.84 4.75
CA VAL A 289 51.92 -0.83 3.32
C VAL A 289 52.97 -1.89 2.99
N ILE A 290 52.62 -2.83 2.11
CA ILE A 290 53.52 -3.90 1.69
C ILE A 290 54.51 -3.35 0.66
N LYS A 291 55.80 -3.49 0.94
CA LYS A 291 56.91 -3.02 0.08
C LYS A 291 57.98 -4.09 -0.13
N SER A 292 57.54 -5.34 -0.22
CA SER A 292 58.39 -6.52 -0.31
C SER A 292 57.75 -7.54 -1.25
N GLY A 293 58.39 -7.82 -2.38
CA GLY A 293 57.86 -8.75 -3.38
C GLY A 293 57.75 -10.17 -2.85
N GLU A 294 58.71 -10.60 -2.03
CA GLU A 294 58.70 -11.91 -1.37
C GLU A 294 57.54 -12.03 -0.37
N ASP A 295 57.25 -11.01 0.44
CA ASP A 295 56.15 -11.04 1.42
C ASP A 295 54.78 -10.92 0.73
N ARG A 296 54.67 -10.09 -0.31
CA ARG A 296 53.52 -9.99 -1.20
C ARG A 296 53.15 -11.34 -1.80
N ASP A 297 54.13 -12.03 -2.39
CA ASP A 297 53.89 -13.31 -3.08
C ASP A 297 53.49 -14.41 -2.08
N GLN A 298 54.10 -14.42 -0.89
CA GLN A 298 53.68 -15.29 0.22
C GLN A 298 52.25 -14.99 0.70
N LEU A 299 51.88 -13.71 0.84
CA LEU A 299 50.54 -13.32 1.27
C LEU A 299 49.48 -13.62 0.21
N ALA A 300 49.78 -13.36 -1.07
CA ALA A 300 48.93 -13.73 -2.21
C ALA A 300 48.70 -15.25 -2.25
N ALA A 301 49.76 -16.05 -2.11
CA ALA A 301 49.67 -17.52 -2.09
C ALA A 301 48.87 -18.05 -0.89
N ARG A 302 49.02 -17.44 0.30
CA ARG A 302 48.30 -17.84 1.52
C ARG A 302 46.81 -17.47 1.51
N THR A 303 46.47 -16.29 0.98
CA THR A 303 45.12 -15.72 1.09
C THR A 303 44.27 -15.85 -0.17
N GLY A 304 44.89 -15.92 -1.36
CA GLY A 304 44.24 -15.72 -2.64
C GLY A 304 43.91 -14.25 -2.96
N ALA A 305 44.59 -13.30 -2.31
CA ALA A 305 44.50 -11.88 -2.63
C ALA A 305 45.21 -11.54 -3.96
N ILE A 306 44.65 -10.58 -4.69
CA ILE A 306 45.20 -10.06 -5.95
C ILE A 306 45.53 -8.56 -5.90
N GLY A 307 45.06 -7.86 -4.85
CA GLY A 307 45.31 -6.45 -4.60
C GLY A 307 45.49 -6.16 -3.11
N PHE A 308 46.25 -5.12 -2.80
CA PHE A 308 46.71 -4.76 -1.46
C PHE A 308 46.41 -3.28 -1.19
N GLU A 309 45.63 -2.99 -0.16
CA GLU A 309 45.15 -1.64 0.18
C GLU A 309 44.93 -1.48 1.71
N MET A 310 44.50 -0.30 2.18
CA MET A 310 44.52 0.03 3.61
C MET A 310 43.17 0.44 4.21
N GLU A 311 42.13 0.69 3.41
CA GLU A 311 40.88 1.30 3.88
C GLU A 311 39.76 0.29 4.10
N SER A 312 39.64 -0.68 3.18
CA SER A 312 38.34 -1.26 2.86
C SER A 312 37.76 -2.14 3.97
N VAL A 313 38.59 -2.77 4.80
CA VAL A 313 38.09 -3.51 5.98
C VAL A 313 37.36 -2.61 6.98
N GLY A 314 37.78 -1.34 7.13
CA GLY A 314 37.10 -0.40 8.03
C GLY A 314 35.69 -0.02 7.57
N VAL A 315 35.41 -0.11 6.27
CA VAL A 315 34.09 0.15 5.68
C VAL A 315 33.16 -1.06 5.78
N TRP A 316 33.76 -2.27 5.74
CA TRP A 316 33.07 -3.55 5.51
C TRP A 316 31.96 -3.86 6.52
N ASP A 317 32.17 -3.53 7.79
CA ASP A 317 31.21 -3.79 8.86
C ASP A 317 30.10 -2.73 8.96
N THR A 318 30.24 -1.60 8.24
CA THR A 318 29.23 -0.51 8.23
C THR A 318 28.27 -0.60 7.05
N PHE A 319 28.74 -1.05 5.89
CA PHE A 319 27.96 -1.08 4.65
C PHE A 319 28.20 -2.35 3.84
N PRO A 320 27.17 -2.90 3.16
CA PRO A 320 27.40 -3.75 1.99
C PRO A 320 28.26 -2.97 0.99
N CYS A 321 29.42 -3.51 0.61
CA CYS A 321 30.38 -2.73 -0.17
C CYS A 321 31.16 -3.55 -1.20
N VAL A 322 31.73 -2.82 -2.16
CA VAL A 322 32.62 -3.33 -3.21
C VAL A 322 33.83 -2.40 -3.31
N VAL A 323 35.02 -3.00 -3.32
CA VAL A 323 36.28 -2.30 -3.57
C VAL A 323 36.55 -2.32 -5.07
N ILE A 324 36.82 -1.16 -5.65
CA ILE A 324 37.18 -0.98 -7.06
C ILE A 324 38.46 -0.13 -7.08
N LYS A 325 39.61 -0.78 -7.17
CA LYS A 325 40.92 -0.10 -7.07
C LYS A 325 41.73 -0.33 -8.35
N GLY A 326 42.42 0.71 -8.83
CA GLY A 326 43.36 0.63 -9.95
C GLY A 326 44.77 0.26 -9.46
N VAL A 327 45.53 -0.46 -10.28
CA VAL A 327 46.88 -0.91 -9.92
C VAL A 327 47.91 0.19 -10.15
N SER A 328 48.42 0.80 -9.08
CA SER A 328 49.48 1.83 -9.10
C SER A 328 50.89 1.26 -9.11
N ASP A 329 51.08 0.13 -8.43
CA ASP A 329 52.37 -0.49 -8.17
C ASP A 329 52.19 -2.01 -7.95
N TYR A 330 53.28 -2.71 -7.65
CA TYR A 330 53.29 -4.15 -7.42
C TYR A 330 53.49 -4.55 -5.96
N ALA A 331 53.12 -3.72 -4.98
CA ALA A 331 53.27 -4.01 -3.55
C ALA A 331 54.69 -4.47 -3.13
N ASP A 332 55.71 -3.94 -3.83
CA ASP A 332 57.13 -4.18 -3.58
C ASP A 332 57.88 -2.86 -3.32
N SER A 333 59.21 -2.89 -3.35
CA SER A 333 60.02 -1.68 -3.11
C SER A 333 60.18 -0.81 -4.36
N HIS A 334 59.55 -1.15 -5.48
CA HIS A 334 59.57 -0.33 -6.69
C HIS A 334 58.57 0.83 -6.60
N LYS A 335 59.11 2.05 -6.48
CA LYS A 335 58.33 3.28 -6.49
C LYS A 335 57.78 3.62 -7.89
N ASN A 336 56.46 3.70 -8.03
CA ASN A 336 55.73 3.90 -9.29
C ASN A 336 54.72 5.08 -9.25
N ASP A 337 54.98 6.14 -8.47
CA ASP A 337 54.08 7.30 -8.26
C ASP A 337 53.45 7.86 -9.55
N ASP A 338 54.20 7.84 -10.67
CA ASP A 338 53.76 8.31 -11.99
C ASP A 338 52.46 7.64 -12.49
N TRP A 339 52.13 6.43 -11.98
CA TRP A 339 50.92 5.69 -12.32
C TRP A 339 49.68 6.05 -11.49
N HIS A 340 49.83 6.77 -10.37
CA HIS A 340 48.74 6.99 -9.41
C HIS A 340 47.50 7.63 -10.05
N HIS A 341 47.70 8.69 -10.85
CA HIS A 341 46.61 9.40 -11.52
C HIS A 341 45.89 8.54 -12.58
N PHE A 342 46.64 7.75 -13.35
CA PHE A 342 46.07 6.86 -14.36
C PHE A 342 45.30 5.68 -13.73
N ALA A 343 45.85 5.08 -12.67
CA ALA A 343 45.20 4.02 -11.91
C ALA A 343 43.90 4.51 -11.23
N ALA A 344 43.91 5.72 -10.65
CA ALA A 344 42.71 6.34 -10.08
C ALA A 344 41.64 6.61 -11.14
N ALA A 345 42.03 7.13 -12.31
CA ALA A 345 41.12 7.32 -13.45
C ALA A 345 40.51 6.00 -13.94
N SER A 346 41.30 4.93 -14.09
CA SER A 346 40.82 3.59 -14.42
C SER A 346 39.79 3.08 -13.41
N ALA A 347 40.05 3.26 -12.11
CA ALA A 347 39.15 2.85 -11.04
C ALA A 347 37.80 3.60 -11.10
N ALA A 348 37.83 4.93 -11.20
CA ALA A 348 36.64 5.76 -11.29
C ALA A 348 35.79 5.46 -12.53
N ALA A 349 36.43 5.34 -13.70
CA ALA A 349 35.77 4.94 -14.96
C ALA A 349 35.09 3.56 -14.84
N CYS A 350 35.75 2.62 -14.17
CA CYS A 350 35.19 1.29 -13.90
C CYS A 350 34.04 1.31 -12.90
N THR A 351 34.05 2.23 -11.93
CA THR A 351 32.92 2.44 -11.01
C THR A 351 31.69 2.98 -11.75
N LYS A 352 31.87 3.94 -12.67
CA LYS A 352 30.77 4.42 -13.52
C LYS A 352 30.16 3.31 -14.37
N ALA A 353 31.00 2.46 -14.95
CA ALA A 353 30.56 1.26 -15.68
C ALA A 353 29.85 0.23 -14.77
N PHE A 354 30.37 -0.01 -13.56
CA PHE A 354 29.78 -0.94 -12.58
C PHE A 354 28.38 -0.51 -12.15
N LEU A 355 28.19 0.79 -11.87
CA LEU A 355 26.89 1.32 -11.44
C LEU A 355 25.78 1.20 -12.50
N GLN A 356 26.11 1.03 -13.79
CA GLN A 356 25.12 0.69 -14.83
C GLN A 356 24.53 -0.72 -14.68
N HIS A 357 25.12 -1.56 -13.82
CA HIS A 357 24.67 -2.92 -13.53
C HIS A 357 24.15 -3.09 -12.09
N TRP A 358 24.18 -2.03 -11.26
CA TRP A 358 23.49 -1.95 -9.98
C TRP A 358 22.08 -1.42 -10.21
N ASP A 359 21.06 -2.11 -9.68
CA ASP A 359 19.64 -1.82 -9.92
C ASP A 359 18.94 -1.57 -8.58
N LEU A 360 18.09 -0.56 -8.54
CA LEU A 360 17.44 -0.06 -7.31
C LEU A 360 16.00 -0.53 -7.16
N THR A 361 15.39 -1.06 -8.23
CA THR A 361 13.95 -1.33 -8.35
C THR A 361 13.36 -2.21 -7.25
N LYS A 362 14.16 -3.06 -6.58
CA LYS A 362 13.71 -3.84 -5.43
C LYS A 362 13.42 -3.01 -4.18
N ARG A 363 14.16 -1.92 -3.94
CA ARG A 363 14.12 -1.23 -2.65
C ARG A 363 12.99 -0.22 -2.52
N GLU A 364 12.48 0.26 -3.64
CA GLU A 364 11.26 1.07 -3.67
C GLU A 364 10.06 0.23 -3.21
N MET A 365 9.96 -1.02 -3.69
CA MET A 365 8.95 -1.99 -3.21
C MET A 365 9.09 -2.33 -1.71
N GLU A 366 10.33 -2.46 -1.19
CA GLU A 366 10.56 -2.70 0.24
C GLU A 366 10.10 -1.52 1.10
N LEU A 367 10.36 -0.27 0.66
CA LEU A 367 9.93 0.94 1.34
C LEU A 367 8.40 1.15 1.26
N GLU A 368 7.76 0.79 0.15
CA GLU A 368 6.29 0.74 0.06
C GLU A 368 5.72 -0.30 1.06
N THR A 369 6.32 -1.49 1.10
CA THR A 369 5.90 -2.58 2.01
C THR A 369 6.01 -2.20 3.50
N GLU A 370 7.02 -1.41 3.90
CA GLU A 370 7.13 -0.93 5.29
C GLU A 370 6.16 0.23 5.59
N ASN A 371 5.93 1.14 4.63
CA ASN A 371 4.92 2.20 4.77
C ASN A 371 3.49 1.64 4.88
N ASP A 372 3.14 0.59 4.13
CA ASP A 372 1.81 -0.02 4.24
C ASP A 372 1.63 -0.79 5.57
N LYS A 373 2.67 -1.43 6.12
CA LYS A 373 2.62 -2.00 7.50
C LYS A 373 2.39 -0.92 8.55
N ILE A 374 3.08 0.22 8.44
CA ILE A 374 2.86 1.39 9.30
C ILE A 374 1.42 1.90 9.16
N ARG A 375 0.92 2.00 7.94
CA ARG A 375 -0.44 2.45 7.60
C ARG A 375 -1.53 1.54 8.18
N GLU A 376 -1.36 0.21 8.14
CA GLU A 376 -2.28 -0.73 8.79
C GLU A 376 -2.32 -0.52 10.31
N VAL A 377 -1.16 -0.42 10.97
CA VAL A 377 -1.09 -0.14 12.42
C VAL A 377 -1.79 1.18 12.78
N LEU A 378 -1.62 2.22 11.96
CA LEU A 378 -2.30 3.51 12.15
C LEU A 378 -3.81 3.40 11.95
N ILE A 379 -4.28 2.74 10.90
CA ILE A 379 -5.71 2.49 10.62
C ILE A 379 -6.35 1.72 11.79
N ASN A 380 -5.69 0.67 12.28
CA ASN A 380 -6.13 -0.13 13.41
C ASN A 380 -6.20 0.71 14.71
N SER A 381 -5.23 1.60 14.96
CA SER A 381 -5.25 2.51 16.11
C SER A 381 -6.40 3.53 16.10
N LEU A 382 -7.06 3.73 14.97
CA LEU A 382 -8.19 4.65 14.80
C LEU A 382 -9.55 3.93 14.69
N HIS A 383 -9.54 2.61 14.51
CA HIS A 383 -10.73 1.79 14.34
C HIS A 383 -11.45 1.52 15.66
N PHE A 384 -12.78 1.65 15.66
CA PHE A 384 -13.68 1.13 16.70
C PHE A 384 -14.79 0.30 16.03
N PRO A 385 -15.30 -0.79 16.62
CA PRO A 385 -16.03 -1.81 15.86
C PRO A 385 -17.29 -1.30 15.15
N GLU A 386 -18.00 -0.34 15.75
CA GLU A 386 -19.31 0.11 15.29
C GLU A 386 -19.23 1.27 14.28
N ILE A 387 -18.02 1.68 13.89
CA ILE A 387 -17.70 2.87 13.08
C ILE A 387 -18.49 3.04 11.78
N ASP A 388 -18.78 1.96 11.05
CA ASP A 388 -19.58 1.98 9.81
C ASP A 388 -20.96 1.31 9.98
N GLU A 389 -21.31 0.79 11.16
CA GLU A 389 -22.55 0.04 11.41
C GLU A 389 -23.79 0.86 11.01
N ARG A 390 -23.81 2.15 11.34
CA ARG A 390 -24.92 3.04 10.98
C ARG A 390 -25.06 3.23 9.47
N ARG A 391 -23.95 3.22 8.72
CA ARG A 391 -23.96 3.32 7.25
C ARG A 391 -24.44 2.01 6.64
N ASN A 392 -23.86 0.89 7.07
CA ASN A 392 -24.13 -0.44 6.52
C ASN A 392 -25.52 -0.99 6.90
N SER A 393 -26.17 -0.43 7.93
CA SER A 393 -27.56 -0.73 8.32
C SER A 393 -28.62 0.17 7.65
N LEU A 394 -28.24 1.03 6.70
CA LEU A 394 -29.20 1.73 5.85
C LEU A 394 -29.74 0.77 4.79
N ALA A 395 -31.07 0.62 4.75
CA ALA A 395 -31.72 -0.01 3.61
C ALA A 395 -31.46 0.83 2.35
N SER A 396 -31.07 0.17 1.26
CA SER A 396 -30.90 0.78 -0.05
C SER A 396 -32.17 1.54 -0.47
N PRO A 397 -32.06 2.68 -1.17
CA PRO A 397 -33.23 3.33 -1.76
C PRO A 397 -33.98 2.36 -2.69
N ALA A 398 -35.31 2.48 -2.76
CA ALA A 398 -36.03 1.84 -3.86
C ALA A 398 -35.52 2.41 -5.20
N SER A 399 -35.53 1.60 -6.26
CA SER A 399 -34.70 1.83 -7.47
C SER A 399 -34.90 3.16 -8.19
N THR A 400 -36.04 3.84 -7.98
CA THR A 400 -36.40 5.15 -8.57
C THR A 400 -36.36 6.33 -7.58
N THR A 401 -36.23 6.08 -6.28
CA THR A 401 -36.20 7.10 -5.20
C THR A 401 -34.93 7.96 -5.27
N SER A 402 -34.99 9.22 -4.83
CA SER A 402 -33.84 10.16 -4.70
C SER A 402 -33.11 10.57 -5.98
N ARG A 403 -33.32 9.91 -7.14
CA ARG A 403 -32.62 10.21 -8.41
C ARG A 403 -32.70 11.70 -8.80
N TRP A 404 -33.83 12.34 -8.51
CA TRP A 404 -34.14 13.75 -8.82
C TRP A 404 -33.10 14.77 -8.33
N ILE A 405 -32.29 14.44 -7.30
CA ILE A 405 -31.35 15.38 -6.68
C ILE A 405 -30.26 15.91 -7.65
N PHE A 406 -29.98 15.19 -8.74
CA PHE A 406 -29.01 15.60 -9.77
C PHE A 406 -29.62 16.37 -10.96
N HIS A 407 -30.96 16.45 -11.06
CA HIS A 407 -31.66 17.07 -12.19
C HIS A 407 -32.09 18.53 -11.94
N GLY A 408 -31.89 19.04 -10.72
CA GLY A 408 -32.11 20.44 -10.37
C GLY A 408 -33.59 20.85 -10.27
N SER A 409 -33.83 22.16 -10.26
CA SER A 409 -35.15 22.79 -10.07
C SER A 409 -35.58 23.69 -11.25
N SER A 410 -35.00 23.48 -12.44
CA SER A 410 -35.26 24.31 -13.63
C SER A 410 -35.30 23.45 -14.90
N GLN A 411 -36.45 23.45 -15.58
CA GLN A 411 -36.60 22.85 -16.91
C GLN A 411 -36.10 23.81 -17.99
N ASP A 412 -34.80 23.76 -18.31
CA ASP A 412 -34.31 24.27 -19.59
C ASP A 412 -34.36 23.13 -20.64
N SER A 413 -35.45 23.16 -21.42
CA SER A 413 -35.71 22.40 -22.67
C SER A 413 -34.82 21.19 -22.99
N ILE A 414 -35.36 19.97 -22.82
CA ILE A 414 -34.83 18.78 -23.48
C ILE A 414 -35.11 18.90 -24.98
N THR A 415 -34.06 19.08 -25.77
CA THR A 415 -34.05 18.84 -27.23
C THR A 415 -33.03 17.76 -27.56
N LEU A 416 -33.37 16.51 -27.22
CA LEU A 416 -32.69 15.33 -27.72
C LEU A 416 -33.08 15.14 -29.20
N SER A 417 -32.22 15.60 -30.11
CA SER A 417 -32.42 15.41 -31.55
C SER A 417 -32.04 13.99 -31.94
N CYS A 418 -33.02 13.09 -31.97
CA CYS A 418 -32.86 11.72 -32.45
C CYS A 418 -32.35 11.71 -33.90
N VAL A 419 -31.12 11.24 -34.12
CA VAL A 419 -30.61 10.96 -35.47
C VAL A 419 -30.76 9.46 -35.73
N SER A 420 -31.92 9.09 -36.27
CA SER A 420 -32.16 7.76 -36.82
C SER A 420 -31.35 7.60 -38.11
N ASN A 421 -30.37 6.70 -38.11
CA ASN A 421 -29.67 6.26 -39.33
C ASN A 421 -29.93 4.77 -39.57
N HIS A 422 -30.90 4.50 -40.45
CA HIS A 422 -30.91 3.29 -41.26
C HIS A 422 -30.48 3.70 -42.68
N ASP A 423 -29.78 2.82 -43.40
CA ASP A 423 -29.21 3.15 -44.71
C ASP A 423 -30.22 3.68 -45.74
N SER A 424 -29.83 4.74 -46.45
CA SER A 424 -30.20 4.93 -47.86
C SER A 424 -29.13 5.75 -48.58
N LEU A 425 -28.71 5.25 -49.73
CA LEU A 425 -27.92 5.97 -50.72
C LEU A 425 -28.73 7.18 -51.24
N GLU A 426 -28.11 8.34 -51.51
CA GLU A 426 -27.95 8.87 -52.87
C GLU A 426 -27.38 10.31 -52.96
N GLU A 427 -26.91 10.63 -54.17
CA GLU A 427 -26.65 11.93 -54.81
C GLU A 427 -25.91 13.07 -54.06
N SER A 428 -24.68 13.25 -54.54
CA SER A 428 -23.85 14.45 -54.51
C SER A 428 -24.53 15.74 -54.98
N SER A 429 -24.18 16.87 -54.36
CA SER A 429 -23.77 18.07 -55.11
C SER A 429 -23.04 19.10 -54.23
N GLY A 430 -21.86 19.54 -54.68
CA GLY A 430 -21.05 20.58 -54.03
C GLY A 430 -20.06 21.19 -55.02
N PRO A 431 -20.15 22.50 -55.36
CA PRO A 431 -19.37 23.07 -56.46
C PRO A 431 -18.00 23.65 -56.05
N ASP A 432 -16.96 23.09 -56.67
CA ASP A 432 -15.77 23.76 -57.26
C ASP A 432 -15.15 24.98 -56.53
N ASN A 433 -13.94 24.82 -55.96
CA ASN A 433 -12.78 25.60 -56.44
C ASN A 433 -11.38 25.03 -56.09
N ARG A 434 -10.82 24.29 -57.05
CA ARG A 434 -9.45 24.38 -57.60
C ARG A 434 -8.29 24.90 -56.71
N LYS A 435 -7.32 24.02 -56.43
CA LYS A 435 -5.98 23.92 -57.10
C LYS A 435 -5.20 22.73 -56.47
N ALA A 436 -4.69 21.80 -57.29
CA ALA A 436 -3.28 21.68 -57.74
C ALA A 436 -2.29 21.40 -56.58
N GLU A 437 -1.32 20.48 -56.68
CA GLU A 437 -0.60 19.98 -57.88
C GLU A 437 -0.51 18.44 -58.00
N ASN A 438 0.13 17.95 -59.07
CA ASN A 438 0.35 16.54 -59.42
C ASN A 438 1.58 15.93 -58.67
N GLU A 439 2.10 14.71 -58.86
CA GLU A 439 2.01 13.71 -59.95
C GLU A 439 2.50 12.32 -59.49
N ASP A 440 2.02 11.23 -60.14
CA ASP A 440 2.70 9.95 -60.53
C ASP A 440 3.80 9.24 -59.68
N GLN A 441 4.08 7.93 -59.76
CA GLN A 441 3.45 6.70 -60.33
C GLN A 441 4.17 5.50 -59.63
N SER A 442 3.50 4.54 -58.97
CA SER A 442 2.78 3.35 -59.48
C SER A 442 3.60 2.03 -59.54
N ARG A 443 2.94 0.91 -59.20
CA ARG A 443 3.20 -0.49 -59.66
C ARG A 443 4.45 -1.20 -59.09
N HIS A 444 4.52 -2.54 -58.97
CA HIS A 444 3.64 -3.68 -59.32
C HIS A 444 3.81 -4.81 -58.24
N ALA A 445 2.77 -5.60 -57.87
CA ALA A 445 2.54 -7.03 -58.23
C ALA A 445 3.61 -8.07 -57.79
N GLU A 446 3.36 -9.36 -57.48
CA GLU A 446 2.18 -10.27 -57.28
C GLU A 446 2.76 -11.58 -56.64
N ASP A 447 2.07 -12.54 -55.99
CA ASP A 447 0.67 -12.78 -55.59
C ASP A 447 0.65 -13.16 -54.06
N GLY A 448 -0.01 -14.13 -53.38
CA GLY A 448 -0.99 -15.22 -53.63
C GLY A 448 -0.43 -16.67 -53.55
N SER A 449 -1.17 -17.72 -53.12
CA SER A 449 -2.41 -17.83 -52.32
C SER A 449 -2.68 -19.29 -51.83
N SER A 450 -3.40 -19.49 -50.70
CA SER A 450 -4.03 -20.78 -50.24
C SER A 450 -3.11 -22.00 -49.92
N GLY A 451 -3.53 -23.07 -49.22
CA GLY A 451 -4.74 -23.33 -48.41
C GLY A 451 -4.92 -24.81 -48.00
N ASN A 452 -5.69 -25.06 -46.92
CA ASN A 452 -6.29 -26.33 -46.43
C ASN A 452 -5.44 -27.57 -46.00
N SER A 453 -5.54 -27.89 -44.71
CA SER A 453 -6.14 -29.13 -44.11
C SER A 453 -5.98 -30.51 -44.80
N TYR A 454 -5.54 -31.53 -44.05
CA TYR A 454 -6.38 -32.66 -43.60
C TYR A 454 -5.66 -33.53 -42.51
N ARG A 455 -6.19 -34.71 -42.15
CA ARG A 455 -6.02 -35.44 -40.86
C ARG A 455 -5.65 -36.93 -41.09
N VAL A 456 -5.18 -37.65 -40.05
CA VAL A 456 -5.38 -39.11 -39.71
C VAL A 456 -4.10 -39.97 -39.41
N GLN A 457 -4.06 -40.49 -38.16
CA GLN A 457 -3.53 -41.77 -37.58
C GLN A 457 -2.05 -42.27 -37.63
N GLU A 458 -1.63 -42.74 -36.44
CA GLU A 458 -0.96 -44.02 -36.03
C GLU A 458 0.21 -44.64 -36.83
N GLU A 459 1.34 -44.96 -36.16
CA GLU A 459 1.70 -46.32 -35.68
C GLU A 459 3.05 -46.32 -34.88
N ASP A 460 3.24 -47.33 -34.00
CA ASP A 460 4.45 -47.67 -33.19
C ASP A 460 5.03 -49.01 -33.74
N PRO A 461 6.30 -49.47 -33.52
CA PRO A 461 6.71 -50.00 -32.19
C PRO A 461 8.25 -50.17 -31.86
N ASP A 462 8.51 -50.85 -30.72
CA ASP A 462 9.67 -51.70 -30.32
C ASP A 462 11.03 -51.10 -29.84
N GLY A 463 11.63 -51.69 -28.77
CA GLY A 463 12.96 -51.23 -28.26
C GLY A 463 13.78 -52.01 -27.18
N PHE A 464 13.20 -52.78 -26.25
CA PHE A 464 13.86 -53.79 -25.36
C PHE A 464 14.81 -53.42 -24.15
N PHE A 465 14.86 -54.39 -23.20
CA PHE A 465 15.87 -54.73 -22.15
C PHE A 465 15.89 -54.14 -20.69
N LYS A 466 15.78 -55.06 -19.71
CA LYS A 466 16.17 -54.99 -18.26
C LYS A 466 17.05 -56.22 -17.91
N PRO A 467 17.93 -56.20 -16.88
CA PRO A 467 17.65 -56.83 -15.54
C PRO A 467 18.12 -55.96 -14.34
N ALA A 468 17.57 -56.02 -13.10
CA ALA A 468 17.69 -57.02 -12.01
C ALA A 468 19.11 -57.09 -11.33
N ASP A 469 19.31 -57.34 -10.02
CA ASP A 469 18.43 -57.88 -8.96
C ASP A 469 18.92 -57.61 -7.48
N ASP A 470 18.06 -57.87 -6.48
CA ASP A 470 18.26 -58.30 -5.05
C ASP A 470 19.46 -57.78 -4.19
N ARG A 471 19.21 -57.18 -2.98
CA ARG A 471 19.58 -57.74 -1.62
C ARG A 471 19.37 -56.89 -0.35
N ARG A 472 18.40 -57.35 0.48
CA ARG A 472 18.46 -57.71 1.92
C ARG A 472 19.16 -56.84 3.01
N ARG A 473 18.32 -56.32 3.93
CA ARG A 473 18.29 -56.47 5.43
C ARG A 473 19.45 -56.01 6.36
N SER A 474 19.02 -55.56 7.55
CA SER A 474 19.63 -55.71 8.90
C SER A 474 20.78 -54.75 9.29
N SER A 475 20.96 -54.32 10.55
CA SER A 475 20.10 -54.16 11.77
C SER A 475 20.95 -53.49 12.88
N TYR A 476 20.32 -53.11 14.00
CA TYR A 476 20.87 -52.63 15.30
C TYR A 476 21.27 -51.13 15.37
N ASP A 477 20.83 -50.26 16.31
CA ASP A 477 20.55 -50.32 17.78
C ASP A 477 21.76 -49.77 18.60
N SER A 478 21.66 -48.92 19.64
CA SER A 478 20.54 -48.28 20.37
C SER A 478 21.01 -47.03 21.19
N MET A 479 20.11 -46.51 22.06
CA MET A 479 20.35 -45.71 23.29
C MET A 479 20.41 -44.16 23.17
N LEU A 480 19.76 -43.38 24.06
CA LEU A 480 18.69 -43.67 25.06
C LEU A 480 18.00 -42.35 25.53
N ASP A 481 17.02 -42.50 26.45
CA ASP A 481 16.34 -41.49 27.29
C ASP A 481 15.37 -40.50 26.58
N GLY A 482 14.09 -40.37 26.97
CA GLY A 482 13.27 -41.20 27.87
C GLY A 482 12.07 -40.47 28.50
N TYR A 483 10.96 -41.20 28.72
CA TYR A 483 9.77 -40.86 29.55
C TYR A 483 8.86 -39.73 29.02
N GLU A 484 7.53 -39.69 29.20
CA GLU A 484 6.48 -40.59 29.75
C GLU A 484 5.12 -39.93 29.34
N ASP A 485 3.94 -40.55 29.21
CA ASP A 485 3.48 -41.95 28.97
C ASP A 485 1.94 -41.89 28.68
N GLU A 486 1.26 -43.04 28.54
CA GLU A 486 -0.21 -43.27 28.43
C GLU A 486 -0.88 -42.82 27.09
N ASP A 487 -1.43 -43.66 26.18
CA ASP A 487 -2.26 -44.91 26.18
C ASP A 487 -3.73 -44.58 25.79
N GLU A 488 -4.53 -45.39 25.07
CA GLU A 488 -4.38 -46.68 24.37
C GLU A 488 -5.53 -46.84 23.29
N ASP A 489 -5.64 -48.00 22.62
CA ASP A 489 -6.86 -48.56 21.97
C ASP A 489 -7.54 -47.82 20.78
N ASN A 490 -6.90 -47.89 19.60
CA ASN A 490 -7.19 -48.83 18.47
C ASN A 490 -8.58 -49.49 18.24
N ASP A 491 -8.73 -50.05 17.02
CA ASP A 491 -9.74 -51.01 16.51
C ASP A 491 -11.19 -50.49 16.24
N ASP A 492 -11.91 -50.80 15.14
CA ASP A 492 -11.53 -51.42 13.85
C ASP A 492 -12.64 -51.25 12.76
N ASP A 493 -12.26 -51.54 11.51
CA ASP A 493 -13.05 -52.11 10.37
C ASP A 493 -14.10 -51.34 9.50
N ASP A 494 -13.98 -51.65 8.19
CA ASP A 494 -14.92 -51.77 7.06
C ASP A 494 -15.49 -50.55 6.27
N ASP A 495 -14.85 -50.33 5.10
CA ASP A 495 -15.38 -50.39 3.71
C ASP A 495 -16.61 -49.56 3.24
N ASP A 496 -16.39 -48.66 2.25
CA ASP A 496 -16.65 -48.94 0.82
C ASP A 496 -16.23 -47.76 -0.10
N ASP A 497 -15.84 -48.10 -1.35
CA ASP A 497 -15.54 -47.33 -2.59
C ASP A 497 -16.11 -45.87 -2.72
N ASP A 498 -15.44 -44.89 -3.35
CA ASP A 498 -14.88 -44.89 -4.73
C ASP A 498 -13.91 -43.69 -4.98
N ASP A 499 -13.13 -43.72 -6.05
CA ASP A 499 -12.26 -42.62 -6.53
C ASP A 499 -13.02 -41.52 -7.30
N ASP A 500 -12.56 -40.27 -7.23
CA ASP A 500 -12.16 -39.47 -8.42
C ASP A 500 -11.56 -38.09 -8.02
N ASP A 501 -10.42 -37.73 -8.62
CA ASP A 501 -9.92 -36.35 -8.69
C ASP A 501 -10.75 -35.55 -9.71
N ASP A 502 -11.15 -34.31 -9.41
CA ASP A 502 -11.37 -33.32 -10.49
C ASP A 502 -11.24 -31.86 -10.01
N ASP A 503 -10.46 -31.07 -10.75
CA ASP A 503 -10.06 -29.71 -10.40
C ASP A 503 -10.90 -28.70 -11.19
N TYR A 504 -11.93 -28.12 -10.54
CA TYR A 504 -12.88 -27.19 -11.18
C TYR A 504 -12.69 -25.75 -10.73
N ASP A 505 -11.63 -25.14 -11.26
CA ASP A 505 -11.53 -23.69 -11.40
C ASP A 505 -12.69 -23.17 -12.29
N TYR A 506 -13.37 -22.12 -11.86
CA TYR A 506 -14.52 -21.54 -12.54
C TYR A 506 -14.42 -20.01 -12.57
N ASP A 507 -13.49 -19.53 -13.39
CA ASP A 507 -13.54 -18.19 -13.95
C ASP A 507 -14.88 -17.99 -14.67
N TYR A 508 -15.69 -17.06 -14.18
CA TYR A 508 -16.93 -16.62 -14.83
C TYR A 508 -16.90 -15.09 -14.96
N ASP A 509 -16.17 -14.62 -15.98
CA ASP A 509 -16.35 -13.29 -16.54
C ASP A 509 -17.80 -13.14 -17.03
N TYR A 510 -18.63 -12.48 -16.23
CA TYR A 510 -19.95 -11.98 -16.65
C TYR A 510 -19.90 -10.47 -16.76
N ASP A 511 -19.46 -10.02 -17.93
CA ASP A 511 -19.52 -8.63 -18.38
C ASP A 511 -21.00 -8.21 -18.55
N TYR A 512 -21.62 -7.78 -17.45
CA TYR A 512 -22.96 -7.18 -17.47
C TYR A 512 -22.85 -5.73 -17.95
N ASP A 513 -22.79 -5.58 -19.27
CA ASP A 513 -23.05 -4.31 -19.95
C ASP A 513 -24.44 -3.80 -19.54
N TYR A 514 -24.44 -2.73 -18.73
CA TYR A 514 -25.67 -2.10 -18.27
C TYR A 514 -26.11 -1.08 -19.33
N GLY A 515 -26.73 -1.60 -20.39
CA GLY A 515 -27.39 -0.79 -21.41
C GLY A 515 -28.37 0.18 -20.75
N ASP A 516 -28.07 1.48 -20.83
CA ASP A 516 -28.81 2.57 -20.16
C ASP A 516 -30.05 2.98 -20.98
N ASP A 517 -30.77 1.96 -21.49
CA ASP A 517 -31.97 2.05 -22.32
C ASP A 517 -33.14 1.34 -21.61
N VAL A 518 -33.73 2.02 -20.62
CA VAL A 518 -35.05 1.68 -20.07
C VAL A 518 -36.00 2.81 -20.45
N GLU A 519 -37.08 2.46 -21.15
CA GLU A 519 -38.03 3.42 -21.74
C GLU A 519 -38.70 4.30 -20.66
N ASP A 520 -38.64 5.64 -20.83
CA ASP A 520 -39.12 6.68 -19.89
C ASP A 520 -40.68 6.80 -19.83
N ASP A 521 -41.40 5.71 -20.04
CA ASP A 521 -42.85 5.67 -20.30
C ASP A 521 -43.75 5.69 -19.03
N GLU A 522 -43.18 5.74 -17.81
CA GLU A 522 -43.96 5.74 -16.56
C GLU A 522 -44.52 7.12 -16.12
N ASP A 523 -43.98 8.25 -16.62
CA ASP A 523 -44.15 9.55 -15.95
C ASP A 523 -45.52 10.25 -16.15
N ASP A 524 -46.33 9.83 -17.13
CA ASP A 524 -47.64 10.47 -17.41
C ASP A 524 -48.72 10.13 -16.36
N GLN A 525 -48.51 9.12 -15.50
CA GLN A 525 -49.53 8.69 -14.51
C GLN A 525 -49.70 9.63 -13.31
N PHE A 526 -48.76 10.57 -13.07
CA PHE A 526 -48.78 11.47 -11.90
C PHE A 526 -48.70 12.96 -12.24
N SER A 527 -49.13 13.37 -13.44
CA SER A 527 -49.11 14.76 -13.94
C SER A 527 -49.80 15.82 -13.05
N GLY A 528 -50.57 15.42 -12.03
CA GLY A 528 -51.13 16.28 -10.97
C GLY A 528 -50.33 16.36 -9.66
N LEU A 529 -49.06 15.94 -9.64
CA LEU A 529 -48.14 15.95 -8.48
C LEU A 529 -46.79 16.63 -8.80
N SER A 530 -46.77 17.79 -9.45
CA SER A 530 -45.51 18.47 -9.75
C SER A 530 -44.85 19.08 -8.51
N ASN A 531 -43.55 18.83 -8.31
CA ASN A 531 -42.69 19.60 -7.40
C ASN A 531 -42.30 20.99 -7.99
N SER A 532 -42.95 21.44 -9.06
CA SER A 532 -42.57 22.59 -9.90
C SER A 532 -42.45 23.92 -9.16
N ASP A 533 -43.24 24.09 -8.10
CA ASP A 533 -43.35 25.35 -7.37
C ASP A 533 -42.38 25.41 -6.17
N ILE A 534 -41.65 24.32 -5.90
CA ILE A 534 -40.80 24.16 -4.72
C ILE A 534 -39.36 24.56 -5.07
N LYS A 535 -38.99 25.79 -4.73
CA LYS A 535 -37.64 26.32 -4.98
C LYS A 535 -36.62 25.82 -3.95
N TRP A 536 -35.69 24.97 -4.38
CA TRP A 536 -34.53 24.49 -3.63
C TRP A 536 -33.22 24.72 -4.40
N ASP A 537 -32.08 24.79 -3.69
CA ASP A 537 -30.77 24.98 -4.30
C ASP A 537 -30.23 23.69 -4.92
N SER A 538 -29.89 23.70 -6.22
CA SER A 538 -29.34 22.54 -6.93
C SER A 538 -28.11 21.96 -6.23
N PHE A 539 -28.17 20.66 -5.93
CA PHE A 539 -27.07 19.91 -5.32
C PHE A 539 -25.95 19.61 -6.35
N ALA A 540 -26.30 19.37 -7.61
CA ALA A 540 -25.33 19.21 -8.70
C ALA A 540 -24.48 20.48 -8.89
N ASP A 541 -25.10 21.66 -8.86
CA ASP A 541 -24.41 22.96 -8.93
C ASP A 541 -23.45 23.13 -7.75
N TRP A 542 -23.89 22.72 -6.54
CA TRP A 542 -23.04 22.76 -5.35
C TRP A 542 -21.81 21.86 -5.50
N LEU A 543 -21.98 20.63 -5.99
CA LEU A 543 -20.86 19.69 -6.22
C LEU A 543 -19.81 20.24 -7.19
N VAL A 544 -20.19 21.06 -8.18
CA VAL A 544 -19.23 21.71 -9.10
C VAL A 544 -18.68 23.04 -8.57
N SER A 545 -19.45 23.79 -7.78
CA SER A 545 -19.07 25.12 -7.27
C SER A 545 -18.03 25.11 -6.13
N ASP A 546 -17.39 26.25 -5.85
CA ASP A 546 -16.56 26.47 -4.66
C ASP A 546 -17.36 26.83 -3.38
N LYS A 547 -18.68 26.60 -3.34
CA LYS A 547 -19.48 26.86 -2.13
C LYS A 547 -19.11 25.84 -1.04
N PRO A 548 -18.70 26.25 0.18
CA PRO A 548 -18.03 25.36 1.13
C PRO A 548 -18.97 24.36 1.84
N CYS A 549 -20.28 24.63 1.89
CA CYS A 549 -21.24 23.83 2.64
C CYS A 549 -22.57 23.69 1.90
N TYR A 550 -23.23 22.54 2.08
CA TYR A 550 -24.61 22.26 1.67
C TYR A 550 -25.39 21.62 2.83
N TRP A 551 -26.66 21.99 3.02
CA TRP A 551 -27.46 21.52 4.15
C TRP A 551 -28.73 20.76 3.72
N ILE A 552 -28.78 19.47 4.05
CA ILE A 552 -29.94 18.59 3.89
C ILE A 552 -30.75 18.64 5.19
N SER A 553 -31.85 19.40 5.18
CA SER A 553 -32.72 19.57 6.34
C SER A 553 -34.01 18.71 6.23
N GLY A 554 -34.67 18.40 7.34
CA GLY A 554 -36.02 17.81 7.30
C GLY A 554 -36.46 17.06 8.54
N ASN A 555 -37.76 16.72 8.55
CA ASN A 555 -38.47 16.07 9.65
C ASN A 555 -37.92 14.65 9.97
N PRO A 556 -38.22 14.08 11.15
CA PRO A 556 -37.97 12.67 11.44
C PRO A 556 -38.68 11.77 10.41
N GLY A 557 -38.11 10.62 10.07
CA GLY A 557 -38.72 9.67 9.12
C GLY A 557 -38.75 10.12 7.64
N SER A 558 -38.24 11.31 7.29
CA SER A 558 -38.23 11.84 5.91
C SER A 558 -37.11 11.31 5.00
N GLY A 559 -36.37 10.26 5.38
CA GLY A 559 -35.38 9.61 4.50
C GLY A 559 -33.99 10.26 4.38
N LYS A 560 -33.65 11.30 5.16
CA LYS A 560 -32.35 12.00 5.09
C LYS A 560 -31.11 11.09 5.07
N SER A 561 -31.03 10.12 5.99
CA SER A 561 -29.89 9.19 6.05
C SER A 561 -29.81 8.28 4.83
N THR A 562 -30.95 7.84 4.30
CA THR A 562 -31.03 7.03 3.07
C THR A 562 -30.55 7.83 1.86
N LEU A 563 -30.87 9.13 1.80
CA LEU A 563 -30.31 10.04 0.80
C LEU A 563 -28.79 10.20 0.98
N MET A 564 -28.29 10.35 2.21
CA MET A 564 -26.84 10.44 2.46
C MET A 564 -26.08 9.16 2.09
N GLY A 565 -26.67 7.97 2.28
CA GLY A 565 -26.12 6.71 1.75
C GLY A 565 -26.06 6.70 0.22
N TYR A 566 -27.19 6.97 -0.43
CA TYR A 566 -27.29 7.06 -1.90
C TYR A 566 -26.26 8.02 -2.51
N LEU A 567 -26.04 9.18 -1.90
CA LEU A 567 -25.09 10.19 -2.36
C LEU A 567 -23.62 9.76 -2.26
N LEU A 568 -23.30 8.79 -1.40
CA LEU A 568 -21.95 8.20 -1.29
C LEU A 568 -21.73 7.03 -2.26
N GLU A 569 -22.80 6.30 -2.60
CA GLU A 569 -22.77 5.12 -3.48
C GLU A 569 -22.88 5.48 -4.96
N THR A 570 -23.61 6.56 -5.30
CA THR A 570 -23.89 6.92 -6.70
C THR A 570 -22.66 7.45 -7.44
N ARG A 571 -22.34 6.83 -8.59
CA ARG A 571 -21.28 7.27 -9.52
C ARG A 571 -21.46 8.73 -9.97
N GLN A 572 -22.68 9.29 -9.90
CA GLN A 572 -22.93 10.68 -10.26
C GLN A 572 -22.21 11.68 -9.33
N THR A 573 -22.13 11.42 -8.03
CA THR A 573 -21.40 12.30 -7.08
C THR A 573 -19.95 12.45 -7.48
N SER A 574 -19.27 11.33 -7.76
CA SER A 574 -17.88 11.31 -8.23
C SER A 574 -17.71 11.98 -9.61
N LYS A 575 -18.67 11.79 -10.53
CA LYS A 575 -18.68 12.44 -11.86
C LYS A 575 -18.79 13.98 -11.75
N TYR A 576 -19.59 14.50 -10.81
CA TYR A 576 -19.70 15.94 -10.56
C TYR A 576 -18.51 16.50 -9.76
N LEU A 577 -18.02 15.80 -8.74
CA LEU A 577 -16.82 16.24 -7.99
C LEU A 577 -15.57 16.29 -8.88
N THR A 578 -15.42 15.37 -9.83
CA THR A 578 -14.31 15.39 -10.80
C THR A 578 -14.32 16.65 -11.68
N LYS A 579 -15.50 17.25 -11.94
CA LYS A 579 -15.62 18.55 -12.64
C LYS A 579 -15.20 19.74 -11.77
N TRP A 580 -15.28 19.62 -10.45
CA TRP A 580 -14.76 20.63 -9.51
C TRP A 580 -13.24 20.50 -9.39
N ARG A 581 -12.76 19.31 -8.99
CA ARG A 581 -11.33 18.99 -8.84
C ARG A 581 -11.09 17.50 -9.13
N SER A 582 -10.13 17.21 -10.00
CA SER A 582 -9.65 15.84 -10.21
C SER A 582 -9.04 15.26 -8.93
N GLY A 583 -9.41 14.02 -8.57
CA GLY A 583 -8.85 13.35 -7.40
C GLY A 583 -9.41 13.81 -6.05
N THR A 584 -10.65 14.32 -5.99
CA THR A 584 -11.32 14.61 -4.72
C THR A 584 -11.55 13.35 -3.89
N ILE A 585 -11.05 13.35 -2.66
CA ILE A 585 -11.26 12.28 -1.67
C ILE A 585 -12.63 12.48 -1.01
N ILE A 586 -13.50 11.47 -1.08
CA ILE A 586 -14.78 11.46 -0.37
C ILE A 586 -14.60 10.84 1.02
N LEU A 587 -14.97 11.58 2.06
CA LEU A 587 -14.97 11.13 3.46
C LEU A 587 -16.41 11.16 4.01
N SER A 588 -16.75 10.26 4.94
CA SER A 588 -18.12 10.16 5.49
C SER A 588 -18.15 9.86 6.98
N HIS A 589 -19.11 10.43 7.71
CA HIS A 589 -19.47 10.03 9.06
C HIS A 589 -20.99 10.04 9.25
N PHE A 590 -21.52 9.10 10.04
CA PHE A 590 -22.93 8.97 10.36
C PHE A 590 -23.09 8.94 11.88
N PHE A 591 -23.62 10.01 12.46
CA PHE A 591 -23.98 10.01 13.89
C PHE A 591 -25.19 9.10 14.12
N TRP A 592 -25.24 8.43 15.27
CA TRP A 592 -26.36 7.53 15.60
C TRP A 592 -26.75 7.55 17.08
N LYS A 593 -27.95 8.06 17.37
CA LYS A 593 -28.44 8.31 18.74
C LYS A 593 -28.72 7.07 19.61
N PRO A 594 -29.14 5.92 19.03
CA PRO A 594 -29.16 4.62 19.72
C PRO A 594 -27.79 3.92 19.78
N GLY A 595 -26.77 4.45 19.09
CA GLY A 595 -25.45 3.84 18.95
C GLY A 595 -24.51 4.08 20.14
N THR A 596 -23.27 3.62 20.03
CA THR A 596 -22.24 3.76 21.07
C THR A 596 -21.81 5.21 21.29
N GLN A 597 -21.19 5.49 22.44
CA GLN A 597 -20.66 6.83 22.75
C GLN A 597 -19.67 7.32 21.68
N MET A 598 -18.91 6.42 21.04
CA MET A 598 -18.03 6.78 19.92
C MET A 598 -18.84 7.28 18.72
N GLN A 599 -19.84 6.52 18.25
CA GLN A 599 -20.75 6.89 17.14
C GLN A 599 -21.53 8.20 17.38
N GLN A 600 -21.62 8.70 18.62
CA GLN A 600 -22.27 9.97 18.96
C GLN A 600 -21.28 11.15 19.18
N SER A 601 -19.98 10.88 19.33
CA SER A 601 -19.00 11.87 19.81
C SER A 601 -18.23 12.59 18.71
N PHE A 602 -17.73 13.79 19.01
CA PHE A 602 -16.78 14.49 18.15
C PHE A 602 -15.47 13.69 17.98
N LYS A 603 -15.09 12.86 18.97
CA LYS A 603 -13.94 11.95 18.85
C LYS A 603 -14.17 10.85 17.81
N GLY A 604 -15.36 10.25 17.76
CA GLY A 604 -15.72 9.24 16.77
C GLY A 604 -15.75 9.79 15.34
N LEU A 605 -16.26 11.02 15.16
CA LEU A 605 -16.12 11.76 13.90
C LEU A 605 -14.65 11.84 13.49
N LEU A 606 -13.79 12.43 14.33
CA LEU A 606 -12.36 12.61 14.03
C LEU A 606 -11.63 11.30 13.71
N CYS A 607 -11.85 10.24 14.49
CA CYS A 607 -11.27 8.92 14.23
C CYS A 607 -11.71 8.37 12.87
N SER A 608 -13.01 8.45 12.55
CA SER A 608 -13.53 7.93 11.28
C SER A 608 -13.00 8.70 10.06
N LEU A 609 -12.91 10.03 10.14
CA LEU A 609 -12.38 10.83 9.03
C LEU A 609 -10.89 10.58 8.78
N LEU A 610 -10.08 10.44 9.84
CA LEU A 610 -8.65 10.15 9.69
C LEU A 610 -8.40 8.71 9.22
N ARG A 611 -9.19 7.74 9.69
CA ARG A 611 -9.17 6.36 9.19
C ARG A 611 -9.51 6.29 7.71
N ASP A 612 -10.61 6.92 7.28
CA ASP A 612 -11.02 6.96 5.87
C ASP A 612 -9.97 7.66 4.99
N LEU A 613 -9.32 8.69 5.52
CA LEU A 613 -8.27 9.40 4.80
C LEU A 613 -7.02 8.53 4.59
N LEU A 614 -6.62 7.75 5.61
CA LEU A 614 -5.49 6.81 5.53
C LEU A 614 -5.80 5.59 4.68
N SER A 615 -7.02 5.05 4.69
CA SER A 615 -7.39 3.96 3.80
C SER A 615 -7.42 4.43 2.34
N LYS A 616 -7.89 5.65 2.06
CA LYS A 616 -8.02 6.21 0.70
C LYS A 616 -6.75 6.88 0.13
N ASN A 617 -5.73 7.20 0.94
CA ASN A 617 -4.51 7.85 0.44
C ASN A 617 -3.23 7.55 1.27
N SER A 618 -2.23 6.93 0.63
CA SER A 618 -0.89 6.66 1.21
C SER A 618 -0.09 7.95 1.52
N SER A 619 -0.28 9.03 0.76
CA SER A 619 0.41 10.32 0.94
C SER A 619 -0.01 11.09 2.21
N GLY A 620 -0.86 10.50 3.06
CA GLY A 620 -1.14 10.98 4.42
C GLY A 620 -0.27 10.32 5.51
N VAL A 621 0.34 9.17 5.23
CA VAL A 621 0.99 8.31 6.26
C VAL A 621 2.09 9.05 7.00
N GLN A 622 2.97 9.78 6.31
CA GLN A 622 4.11 10.47 6.93
C GLN A 622 3.70 11.45 8.05
N ILE A 623 2.63 12.24 7.83
CA ILE A 623 2.14 13.24 8.79
C ILE A 623 1.64 12.56 10.08
N VAL A 624 1.04 11.37 9.96
CA VAL A 624 0.52 10.62 11.11
C VAL A 624 1.62 9.78 11.77
N HIS A 625 2.56 9.25 11.00
CA HIS A 625 3.72 8.48 11.47
C HIS A 625 4.61 9.31 12.41
N ASP A 626 4.96 10.53 12.01
CA ASP A 626 5.79 11.45 12.80
C ASP A 626 5.19 11.81 14.17
N VAL A 627 3.87 11.72 14.31
CA VAL A 627 3.12 11.90 15.57
C VAL A 627 3.03 10.58 16.35
N SER A 628 2.67 9.47 15.69
CA SER A 628 2.43 8.18 16.35
C SER A 628 3.69 7.52 16.91
N MET A 629 4.81 7.59 16.18
CA MET A 629 6.09 6.98 16.59
C MET A 629 6.62 7.51 17.93
N ARG A 630 6.24 8.74 18.31
CA ARG A 630 6.63 9.37 19.58
C ARG A 630 5.79 8.89 20.77
N ALA A 631 4.65 8.24 20.52
CA ALA A 631 3.57 8.07 21.50
C ALA A 631 2.98 6.65 21.59
N ARG A 632 3.30 5.72 20.68
CA ARG A 632 2.78 4.33 20.65
C ARG A 632 1.24 4.26 20.74
N LYS A 633 0.54 4.97 19.86
CA LYS A 633 -0.93 4.91 19.76
C LYS A 633 -1.33 3.52 19.23
N LEU A 634 -2.11 2.75 20.00
CA LEU A 634 -2.53 1.39 19.62
C LEU A 634 -4.05 1.24 19.54
N SER A 635 -4.80 2.20 20.10
CA SER A 635 -6.26 2.18 20.20
C SER A 635 -6.85 3.57 20.04
N PRO A 636 -8.16 3.69 19.73
CA PRO A 636 -8.83 4.98 19.71
C PRO A 636 -8.75 5.72 21.05
N ALA A 637 -8.57 5.02 22.18
CA ALA A 637 -8.44 5.65 23.49
C ALA A 637 -7.21 6.57 23.57
N ASP A 638 -6.08 6.15 23.01
CA ASP A 638 -4.78 6.83 23.09
C ASP A 638 -4.74 8.19 22.36
N TRP A 639 -5.63 8.39 21.39
CA TRP A 639 -5.73 9.62 20.60
C TRP A 639 -6.57 10.70 21.30
N SER A 640 -6.02 11.89 21.48
CA SER A 640 -6.79 13.06 21.92
C SER A 640 -7.54 13.71 20.76
N GLN A 641 -8.67 14.39 21.06
CA GLN A 641 -9.40 15.17 20.06
C GLN A 641 -8.53 16.29 19.43
N GLN A 642 -7.53 16.79 20.18
CA GLN A 642 -6.64 17.86 19.75
C GLN A 642 -5.60 17.39 18.73
N GLU A 643 -4.96 16.23 18.97
CA GLU A 643 -4.04 15.59 18.00
C GLU A 643 -4.77 15.30 16.68
N LEU A 644 -5.90 14.58 16.75
CA LEU A 644 -6.68 14.21 15.57
C LEU A 644 -7.17 15.43 14.76
N SER A 645 -7.67 16.46 15.45
CA SER A 645 -8.09 17.70 14.80
C SER A 645 -6.93 18.42 14.12
N SER A 646 -5.74 18.42 14.74
CA SER A 646 -4.56 19.09 14.20
C SER A 646 -4.06 18.41 12.94
N ILE A 647 -3.99 17.08 12.93
CA ILE A 647 -3.59 16.26 11.78
C ILE A 647 -4.53 16.49 10.59
N LEU A 648 -5.85 16.43 10.81
CA LEU A 648 -6.84 16.65 9.75
C LEU A 648 -6.80 18.09 9.21
N LEU A 649 -6.66 19.09 10.08
CA LEU A 649 -6.55 20.50 9.66
C LEU A 649 -5.21 20.80 8.97
N GLU A 650 -4.13 20.09 9.31
CA GLU A 650 -2.85 20.20 8.61
C GLU A 650 -2.94 19.62 7.19
N TYR A 651 -3.50 18.43 7.04
CA TYR A 651 -3.75 17.83 5.73
C TYR A 651 -4.62 18.74 4.83
N CYS A 652 -5.61 19.44 5.39
CA CYS A 652 -6.48 20.36 4.65
C CYS A 652 -5.77 21.65 4.13
N LYS A 653 -4.59 22.02 4.67
CA LYS A 653 -3.84 23.21 4.22
C LYS A 653 -3.17 23.01 2.85
N ASP A 654 -2.89 21.76 2.47
CA ASP A 654 -2.28 21.44 1.18
C ASP A 654 -3.28 21.69 0.04
N SER A 655 -3.08 22.79 -0.68
CA SER A 655 -3.95 23.19 -1.79
C SER A 655 -3.83 22.34 -3.06
N SER A 656 -2.92 21.36 -3.10
CA SER A 656 -2.88 20.34 -4.16
C SER A 656 -3.94 19.24 -3.99
N ARG A 657 -4.49 19.09 -2.78
CA ARG A 657 -5.46 18.05 -2.41
C ARG A 657 -6.88 18.61 -2.40
N SER A 658 -7.89 17.74 -2.53
CA SER A 658 -9.30 18.13 -2.42
C SER A 658 -10.14 17.09 -1.69
N ILE A 659 -11.08 17.56 -0.86
CA ILE A 659 -11.89 16.72 0.03
C ILE A 659 -13.36 17.11 -0.07
N CYS A 660 -14.24 16.12 -0.22
CA CYS A 660 -15.68 16.25 -0.04
C CYS A 660 -16.11 15.42 1.17
N LEU A 661 -16.65 16.08 2.20
CA LEU A 661 -17.04 15.45 3.46
C LEU A 661 -18.57 15.36 3.57
N PHE A 662 -19.09 14.18 3.90
CA PHE A 662 -20.51 13.96 4.21
C PHE A 662 -20.69 13.66 5.70
N VAL A 663 -21.59 14.40 6.36
CA VAL A 663 -21.92 14.23 7.79
C VAL A 663 -23.42 14.04 7.93
N ASP A 664 -23.87 12.82 8.21
CA ASP A 664 -25.29 12.53 8.46
C ASP A 664 -25.65 12.64 9.95
N GLY A 665 -26.89 13.09 10.22
CA GLY A 665 -27.49 13.02 11.54
C GLY A 665 -26.87 13.95 12.59
N LEU A 666 -26.49 15.19 12.25
CA LEU A 666 -25.80 16.08 13.20
C LEU A 666 -26.65 16.44 14.45
N ASP A 667 -27.98 16.20 14.43
CA ASP A 667 -28.89 16.27 15.60
C ASP A 667 -28.89 15.00 16.50
N GLU A 668 -28.16 13.96 16.09
CA GLU A 668 -27.96 12.70 16.83
C GLU A 668 -26.63 12.66 17.59
N ALA A 669 -25.73 13.61 17.38
CA ALA A 669 -24.48 13.78 18.11
C ALA A 669 -24.69 14.17 19.59
N LEU A 670 -23.67 13.93 20.43
CA LEU A 670 -23.70 14.18 21.88
C LEU A 670 -24.01 15.65 22.21
N PRO A 671 -25.07 15.93 22.99
CA PRO A 671 -25.50 17.29 23.27
C PRO A 671 -24.50 18.04 24.17
N GLY A 672 -24.34 19.34 23.89
CA GLY A 672 -23.39 20.19 24.61
C GLY A 672 -22.10 20.38 23.81
N GLN A 673 -20.95 20.02 24.41
CA GLN A 673 -19.65 20.42 23.87
C GLN A 673 -19.27 19.70 22.57
N ASP A 674 -19.62 18.43 22.38
CA ASP A 674 -19.29 17.67 21.16
C ASP A 674 -19.94 18.24 19.89
N VAL A 675 -21.23 18.61 19.94
CA VAL A 675 -21.90 19.33 18.83
C VAL A 675 -21.23 20.68 18.56
N LEU A 676 -20.84 21.43 19.59
CA LEU A 676 -20.16 22.72 19.42
C LEU A 676 -18.74 22.56 18.85
N ASN A 677 -17.97 21.58 19.32
CA ASN A 677 -16.66 21.24 18.79
C ASN A 677 -16.77 20.81 17.32
N THR A 678 -17.74 19.95 16.99
CA THR A 678 -18.04 19.53 15.61
C THR A 678 -18.32 20.73 14.72
N LEU A 679 -19.22 21.64 15.12
CA LEU A 679 -19.53 22.85 14.35
C LEU A 679 -18.32 23.77 14.16
N GLN A 680 -17.47 23.93 15.19
CA GLN A 680 -16.24 24.73 15.11
C GLN A 680 -15.18 24.08 14.20
N PHE A 681 -15.04 22.75 14.25
CA PHE A 681 -14.11 21.99 13.43
C PHE A 681 -14.49 22.00 11.95
N LEU A 682 -15.75 21.70 11.61
CA LEU A 682 -16.25 21.74 10.24
C LEU A 682 -16.12 23.16 9.62
N LYS A 683 -16.36 24.20 10.42
CA LYS A 683 -16.09 25.60 10.03
C LYS A 683 -14.60 25.90 9.84
N SER A 684 -13.73 25.29 10.65
CA SER A 684 -12.27 25.47 10.53
C SER A 684 -11.73 24.84 9.25
N MET A 685 -12.16 23.61 8.92
CA MET A 685 -11.79 22.94 7.66
C MET A 685 -12.20 23.75 6.41
N THR A 686 -13.37 24.40 6.45
CA THR A 686 -13.89 25.22 5.35
C THR A 686 -13.38 26.65 5.32
N SER A 687 -12.59 27.07 6.32
CA SER A 687 -12.00 28.42 6.36
C SER A 687 -10.65 28.52 5.62
N SER A 688 -10.00 27.39 5.32
CA SER A 688 -8.63 27.34 4.79
C SER A 688 -8.58 26.98 3.29
N LYS A 689 -8.86 27.95 2.42
CA LYS A 689 -8.94 27.81 0.94
C LYS A 689 -10.07 26.89 0.45
N ALA A 690 -10.38 26.97 -0.84
CA ALA A 690 -11.43 26.19 -1.51
C ALA A 690 -11.02 24.74 -1.84
N SER A 691 -10.27 24.06 -0.96
CA SER A 691 -9.88 22.64 -1.10
C SER A 691 -10.86 21.68 -0.42
N VAL A 692 -11.73 22.16 0.47
CA VAL A 692 -12.67 21.32 1.24
C VAL A 692 -14.11 21.81 1.05
N LYS A 693 -15.05 20.88 0.81
CA LYS A 693 -16.49 21.13 0.86
C LYS A 693 -17.22 20.07 1.72
N ILE A 694 -18.34 20.46 2.33
CA ILE A 694 -19.05 19.64 3.32
C ILE A 694 -20.57 19.58 3.02
N CYS A 695 -21.12 18.38 2.89
CA CYS A 695 -22.57 18.16 2.92
C CYS A 695 -23.00 17.68 4.31
N ILE A 696 -24.00 18.33 4.92
CA ILE A 696 -24.45 18.05 6.29
C ILE A 696 -25.95 17.73 6.28
N SER A 697 -26.36 16.67 6.97
CA SER A 697 -27.75 16.33 7.22
C SER A 697 -28.13 16.59 8.69
N SER A 698 -29.28 17.25 8.92
CA SER A 698 -29.85 17.35 10.26
C SER A 698 -31.35 17.70 10.29
N ARG A 699 -31.97 17.60 11.47
CA ARG A 699 -33.25 18.26 11.78
C ARG A 699 -33.10 19.78 11.70
N PRO A 700 -34.15 20.52 11.30
CA PRO A 700 -34.15 21.97 11.26
C PRO A 700 -34.30 22.56 12.68
N GLU A 701 -33.39 22.26 13.60
CA GLU A 701 -33.38 22.81 14.96
C GLU A 701 -32.76 24.22 14.99
N ARG A 702 -33.02 24.99 16.06
CA ARG A 702 -32.55 26.39 16.18
C ARG A 702 -31.03 26.52 16.01
N LEU A 703 -30.26 25.59 16.58
CA LEU A 703 -28.79 25.64 16.52
C LEU A 703 -28.29 25.49 15.06
N PHE A 704 -28.82 24.52 14.33
CA PHE A 704 -28.41 24.25 12.94
C PHE A 704 -28.93 25.33 11.97
N ARG A 705 -30.16 25.84 12.16
CA ARG A 705 -30.65 27.01 11.41
C ARG A 705 -29.69 28.19 11.56
N LEU A 706 -29.27 28.53 12.78
CA LEU A 706 -28.35 29.66 13.02
C LEU A 706 -26.99 29.49 12.32
N HIS A 707 -26.50 28.26 12.14
CA HIS A 707 -25.21 27.98 11.50
C HIS A 707 -25.28 27.80 9.97
N PHE A 708 -26.41 27.33 9.43
CA PHE A 708 -26.49 26.85 8.04
C PHE A 708 -27.50 27.57 7.13
N HIS A 709 -28.38 28.43 7.65
CA HIS A 709 -29.40 29.15 6.84
C HIS A 709 -28.83 30.07 5.72
N THR A 710 -27.52 30.33 5.72
CA THR A 710 -26.83 31.13 4.69
C THR A 710 -26.22 30.29 3.56
N TYR A 711 -26.26 28.96 3.66
CA TYR A 711 -25.72 28.04 2.67
C TYR A 711 -26.83 27.44 1.79
N PRO A 712 -26.49 26.95 0.58
CA PRO A 712 -27.38 26.11 -0.22
C PRO A 712 -28.04 25.01 0.61
N SER A 713 -29.35 24.83 0.43
CA SER A 713 -30.08 23.82 1.20
C SER A 713 -31.24 23.20 0.45
N LEU A 714 -31.58 21.98 0.87
CA LEU A 714 -32.85 21.34 0.56
C LEU A 714 -33.58 20.94 1.84
N LYS A 715 -34.89 20.73 1.71
CA LYS A 715 -35.75 20.19 2.75
C LYS A 715 -36.35 18.89 2.27
N MET A 716 -35.88 17.76 2.79
CA MET A 716 -36.22 16.44 2.25
C MET A 716 -37.74 16.18 2.23
N HIS A 717 -38.43 16.51 3.33
CA HIS A 717 -39.89 16.42 3.45
C HIS A 717 -40.71 17.28 2.47
N GLU A 718 -40.14 18.34 1.87
CA GLU A 718 -40.85 19.10 0.83
C GLU A 718 -40.68 18.46 -0.56
N LEU A 719 -39.76 17.50 -0.74
CA LEU A 719 -39.39 16.95 -2.04
C LEU A 719 -39.73 15.45 -2.19
N THR A 720 -39.93 14.71 -1.09
CA THR A 720 -40.29 13.28 -1.09
C THR A 720 -41.68 12.94 -1.63
N LEU A 721 -42.51 13.92 -2.01
CA LEU A 721 -43.92 13.70 -2.41
C LEU A 721 -44.06 12.67 -3.56
N LEU A 722 -43.30 12.84 -4.64
CA LEU A 722 -43.30 11.93 -5.79
C LEU A 722 -42.70 10.57 -5.48
N ASP A 723 -41.60 10.52 -4.73
CA ASP A 723 -40.96 9.27 -4.30
C ASP A 723 -41.91 8.43 -3.42
N ILE A 724 -42.68 9.08 -2.54
CA ILE A 724 -43.70 8.44 -1.71
C ILE A 724 -44.87 7.92 -2.56
N ALA A 725 -45.31 8.67 -3.58
CA ALA A 725 -46.36 8.21 -4.49
C ALA A 725 -45.92 6.97 -5.29
N ARG A 726 -44.73 7.03 -5.94
CA ARG A 726 -44.14 5.89 -6.68
C ARG A 726 -43.96 4.66 -5.77
N TYR A 727 -43.38 4.84 -4.58
CA TYR A 727 -43.23 3.75 -3.59
C TYR A 727 -44.57 3.12 -3.19
N SER A 728 -45.58 3.95 -2.88
CA SER A 728 -46.88 3.47 -2.41
C SER A 728 -47.63 2.73 -3.52
N GLN A 729 -47.57 3.24 -4.76
CA GLN A 729 -48.19 2.59 -5.92
C GLN A 729 -47.54 1.24 -6.20
N ARG A 730 -46.20 1.20 -6.31
CA ARG A 730 -45.43 -0.01 -6.58
C ARG A 730 -45.66 -1.08 -5.52
N THR A 731 -45.54 -0.72 -4.24
CA THR A 731 -45.79 -1.62 -3.11
C THR A 731 -47.20 -2.20 -3.14
N MET A 732 -48.21 -1.40 -3.50
CA MET A 732 -49.58 -1.90 -3.67
C MET A 732 -49.74 -2.82 -4.88
N MET A 733 -49.13 -2.51 -6.02
CA MET A 733 -49.17 -3.37 -7.21
C MET A 733 -48.50 -4.74 -6.97
N GLU A 734 -47.35 -4.74 -6.29
CA GLU A 734 -46.60 -5.97 -5.98
C GLU A 734 -47.22 -6.80 -4.85
N SER A 735 -47.93 -6.16 -3.90
CA SER A 735 -48.43 -6.83 -2.67
C SER A 735 -49.94 -7.05 -2.60
N THR A 736 -50.73 -6.63 -3.60
CA THR A 736 -52.19 -6.86 -3.60
C THR A 736 -52.61 -8.05 -4.47
N LEU A 737 -53.32 -8.99 -3.86
CA LEU A 737 -53.88 -10.19 -4.50
C LEU A 737 -55.30 -9.94 -5.06
N LEU A 738 -55.95 -8.85 -4.64
CA LEU A 738 -57.28 -8.42 -5.09
C LEU A 738 -57.19 -7.02 -5.69
N LYS A 739 -57.89 -6.78 -6.81
CA LYS A 739 -57.97 -5.44 -7.41
C LYS A 739 -58.84 -4.53 -6.52
N PRO A 740 -58.43 -3.28 -6.21
CA PRO A 740 -59.23 -2.36 -5.41
C PRO A 740 -60.60 -2.10 -6.04
N GLN A 741 -61.67 -2.18 -5.25
CA GLN A 741 -63.03 -2.03 -5.76
C GLN A 741 -63.35 -0.56 -6.10
N GLY A 742 -63.20 -0.17 -7.36
CA GLY A 742 -63.64 1.14 -7.85
C GLY A 742 -62.76 2.33 -7.48
N GLN A 743 -61.46 2.10 -7.25
CA GLN A 743 -60.39 3.12 -7.11
C GLN A 743 -59.17 2.67 -7.90
N LYS A 744 -58.39 3.60 -8.49
CA LYS A 744 -57.06 3.27 -9.02
C LYS A 744 -56.03 3.29 -7.90
N ILE A 745 -54.98 2.48 -8.05
CA ILE A 745 -53.84 2.48 -7.12
C ILE A 745 -53.08 3.83 -7.17
N SER A 746 -52.98 4.46 -8.35
CA SER A 746 -52.45 5.83 -8.54
C SER A 746 -53.10 6.87 -7.63
N ASP A 747 -54.42 6.80 -7.47
CA ASP A 747 -55.21 7.80 -6.75
C ASP A 747 -55.02 7.63 -5.23
N LEU A 748 -54.93 6.38 -4.77
CA LEU A 748 -54.60 6.04 -3.39
C LEU A 748 -53.17 6.45 -3.05
N ALA A 749 -52.19 6.12 -3.89
CA ALA A 749 -50.79 6.50 -3.74
C ALA A 749 -50.60 8.03 -3.69
N SER A 750 -51.27 8.75 -4.60
CA SER A 750 -51.30 10.22 -4.60
C SER A 750 -51.90 10.81 -3.32
N SER A 751 -52.88 10.13 -2.73
CA SER A 751 -53.53 10.56 -1.48
C SER A 751 -52.65 10.28 -0.26
N ILE A 752 -51.93 9.15 -0.23
CA ILE A 752 -50.93 8.83 0.81
C ILE A 752 -49.80 9.86 0.79
N ALA A 753 -49.27 10.18 -0.39
CA ALA A 753 -48.24 11.20 -0.55
C ALA A 753 -48.66 12.54 0.06
N LYS A 754 -49.84 13.06 -0.32
CA LYS A 754 -50.37 14.34 0.17
C LYS A 754 -50.68 14.36 1.67
N LEU A 755 -51.03 13.22 2.27
CA LEU A 755 -51.33 13.10 3.71
C LEU A 755 -50.07 12.82 4.56
N SER A 756 -48.95 12.41 3.96
CA SER A 756 -47.74 12.01 4.68
C SER A 756 -46.89 13.16 5.24
N ASP A 757 -47.11 14.41 4.82
CA ASP A 757 -46.23 15.58 5.10
C ASP A 757 -44.74 15.29 4.82
N GLY A 758 -44.47 14.48 3.80
CA GLY A 758 -43.12 14.04 3.42
C GLY A 758 -42.46 13.01 4.35
N ILE A 759 -43.19 12.50 5.35
CA ILE A 759 -42.72 11.49 6.31
C ILE A 759 -42.84 10.10 5.66
N PHE A 760 -41.74 9.65 5.04
CA PHE A 760 -41.68 8.37 4.34
C PHE A 760 -42.12 7.17 5.21
N LEU A 761 -41.72 7.15 6.49
CA LEU A 761 -42.12 6.10 7.44
C LEU A 761 -43.64 6.04 7.69
N TRP A 762 -44.33 7.18 7.69
CA TRP A 762 -45.79 7.23 7.79
C TRP A 762 -46.41 6.57 6.55
N ALA A 763 -45.92 6.93 5.36
CA ALA A 763 -46.41 6.37 4.10
C ALA A 763 -46.20 4.85 3.99
N VAL A 764 -45.09 4.31 4.47
CA VAL A 764 -44.85 2.85 4.56
C VAL A 764 -45.93 2.16 5.39
N LEU A 765 -46.18 2.65 6.61
CA LEU A 765 -47.17 2.09 7.54
C LEU A 765 -48.60 2.19 6.97
N VAL A 766 -48.97 3.33 6.37
CA VAL A 766 -50.29 3.52 5.75
C VAL A 766 -50.46 2.64 4.51
N THR A 767 -49.43 2.50 3.68
CA THR A 767 -49.44 1.61 2.50
C THR A 767 -49.68 0.16 2.93
N GLN A 768 -48.95 -0.34 3.92
CA GLN A 768 -49.14 -1.71 4.45
C GLN A 768 -50.53 -1.92 5.06
N SER A 769 -51.06 -0.92 5.78
CA SER A 769 -52.43 -0.94 6.34
C SER A 769 -53.53 -1.03 5.27
N LEU A 770 -53.31 -0.38 4.12
CA LEU A 770 -54.22 -0.38 2.98
C LEU A 770 -54.08 -1.66 2.14
N VAL A 771 -52.87 -2.16 1.87
CA VAL A 771 -52.63 -3.47 1.25
C VAL A 771 -53.34 -4.58 2.04
N ARG A 772 -53.20 -4.58 3.38
CA ARG A 772 -53.91 -5.52 4.27
C ARG A 772 -55.44 -5.35 4.20
N GLY A 773 -55.96 -4.16 3.90
CA GLY A 773 -57.39 -3.94 3.69
C GLY A 773 -57.89 -4.47 2.35
N ILE A 774 -57.18 -4.14 1.27
CA ILE A 774 -57.50 -4.60 -0.09
C ILE A 774 -57.50 -6.13 -0.17
N ASN A 775 -56.48 -6.78 0.39
CA ASN A 775 -56.39 -8.25 0.43
C ASN A 775 -57.47 -8.91 1.32
N ASN A 776 -58.02 -8.19 2.29
CA ASN A 776 -59.14 -8.64 3.12
C ASN A 776 -60.53 -8.32 2.50
N GLY A 777 -60.57 -7.71 1.30
CA GLY A 777 -61.82 -7.41 0.60
C GLY A 777 -62.52 -6.12 1.04
N ASP A 778 -61.80 -5.15 1.61
CA ASP A 778 -62.36 -3.82 1.92
C ASP A 778 -63.03 -3.18 0.69
N SER A 779 -64.23 -2.63 0.88
CA SER A 779 -64.88 -1.75 -0.10
C SER A 779 -64.22 -0.37 -0.16
N ARG A 780 -64.43 0.36 -1.27
CA ARG A 780 -63.97 1.75 -1.49
C ARG A 780 -64.15 2.66 -0.27
N GLU A 781 -65.31 2.57 0.39
CA GLU A 781 -65.65 3.40 1.55
C GLU A 781 -64.83 3.00 2.79
N GLN A 782 -64.54 1.71 2.97
CA GLN A 782 -63.66 1.23 4.04
C GLN A 782 -62.20 1.59 3.75
N THR A 783 -61.71 1.44 2.52
CA THR A 783 -60.36 1.84 2.11
C THR A 783 -60.13 3.34 2.33
N TRP A 784 -61.09 4.19 1.90
CA TRP A 784 -61.03 5.63 2.12
C TRP A 784 -61.15 6.00 3.60
N LYS A 785 -62.03 5.32 4.35
CA LYS A 785 -62.19 5.53 5.80
C LYS A 785 -60.96 5.08 6.60
N ARG A 786 -60.23 4.04 6.18
CA ARG A 786 -58.91 3.72 6.77
C ARG A 786 -57.98 4.91 6.62
N LEU A 787 -57.82 5.41 5.39
CA LEU A 787 -56.93 6.53 5.07
C LEU A 787 -57.29 7.81 5.84
N GLN A 788 -58.58 8.17 5.91
CA GLN A 788 -59.05 9.34 6.67
C GLN A 788 -58.96 9.19 8.20
N LEU A 789 -58.91 7.97 8.73
CA LEU A 789 -58.75 7.70 10.15
C LEU A 789 -57.28 7.46 10.55
N MET A 790 -56.31 7.59 9.63
CA MET A 790 -54.89 7.54 10.03
C MET A 790 -54.51 8.85 10.73
N PRO A 791 -53.93 8.82 11.94
CA PRO A 791 -53.47 10.05 12.60
C PRO A 791 -52.36 10.73 11.79
N PRO A 792 -52.33 12.09 11.73
CA PRO A 792 -51.28 12.82 11.02
C PRO A 792 -49.94 12.83 11.78
N ASP A 793 -49.95 12.63 13.11
CA ASP A 793 -48.73 12.47 13.90
C ASP A 793 -48.30 10.99 13.97
N LEU A 794 -46.99 10.76 13.84
CA LEU A 794 -46.39 9.42 13.83
C LEU A 794 -46.54 8.68 15.18
N MET A 795 -46.54 9.38 16.31
CA MET A 795 -46.74 8.78 17.64
C MET A 795 -48.21 8.41 17.87
N ASP A 796 -49.13 9.25 17.42
CA ASP A 796 -50.57 8.91 17.44
C ASP A 796 -50.86 7.72 16.52
N LEU A 797 -50.18 7.62 15.37
CA LEU A 797 -50.26 6.46 14.48
C LEU A 797 -49.76 5.17 15.18
N TYR A 798 -48.66 5.19 15.92
CA TYR A 798 -48.23 4.04 16.72
C TYR A 798 -49.27 3.64 17.78
N HIS A 799 -49.86 4.61 18.48
CA HIS A 799 -50.93 4.36 19.46
C HIS A 799 -52.21 3.80 18.80
N ASP A 800 -52.56 4.27 17.61
CA ASP A 800 -53.70 3.81 16.82
C ASP A 800 -53.51 2.38 16.29
N ILE A 801 -52.32 2.04 15.74
CA ILE A 801 -51.97 0.67 15.36
C ILE A 801 -52.08 -0.29 16.57
N LEU A 802 -51.53 0.11 17.72
CA LEU A 802 -51.60 -0.66 18.96
C LEU A 802 -53.02 -0.79 19.53
N THR A 803 -53.95 0.13 19.23
CA THR A 803 -55.33 0.07 19.73
C THR A 803 -56.32 -0.56 18.76
N ARG A 804 -56.02 -0.63 17.45
CA ARG A 804 -56.80 -1.38 16.45
C ARG A 804 -56.61 -2.89 16.52
N SER A 805 -55.54 -3.37 17.16
CA SER A 805 -55.12 -4.77 17.13
C SER A 805 -55.92 -5.72 18.05
N ALA A 806 -56.75 -5.20 18.96
CA ALA A 806 -57.55 -6.03 19.87
C ALA A 806 -58.95 -5.41 20.15
N PRO A 807 -60.05 -6.00 19.66
CA PRO A 807 -61.41 -5.51 19.95
C PRO A 807 -61.77 -5.53 21.44
N ASP A 808 -61.37 -6.56 22.16
CA ASP A 808 -61.72 -6.80 23.56
C ASP A 808 -60.75 -6.12 24.56
N ARG A 809 -60.52 -4.82 24.34
CA ARG A 809 -59.53 -3.99 25.07
C ARG A 809 -59.50 -4.23 26.60
N PRO A 810 -60.61 -4.28 27.36
CA PRO A 810 -60.56 -4.42 28.81
C PRO A 810 -60.05 -5.78 29.31
N ILE A 811 -60.15 -6.83 28.48
CA ILE A 811 -59.77 -8.20 28.85
C ILE A 811 -58.26 -8.38 28.64
N TYR A 812 -57.76 -8.03 27.44
CA TYR A 812 -56.39 -8.30 27.06
C TYR A 812 -55.38 -7.21 27.44
N GLN A 813 -55.81 -5.97 27.74
CA GLN A 813 -54.90 -4.87 28.08
C GLN A 813 -53.99 -5.19 29.28
N LYS A 814 -54.47 -5.96 30.27
CA LYS A 814 -53.65 -6.37 31.41
C LYS A 814 -52.51 -7.31 30.98
N ASP A 815 -52.83 -8.32 30.17
CA ASP A 815 -51.86 -9.34 29.78
C ASP A 815 -50.90 -8.80 28.71
N VAL A 816 -51.38 -7.96 27.78
CA VAL A 816 -50.55 -7.22 26.79
C VAL A 816 -49.55 -6.29 27.49
N SER A 817 -49.98 -5.50 28.48
CA SER A 817 -49.08 -4.61 29.21
C SER A 817 -48.12 -5.38 30.13
N LEU A 818 -48.55 -6.51 30.72
CA LEU A 818 -47.67 -7.43 31.44
C LEU A 818 -46.61 -8.04 30.52
N ILE A 819 -46.97 -8.53 29.33
CA ILE A 819 -46.04 -9.08 28.33
C ILE A 819 -45.02 -8.03 27.90
N LEU A 820 -45.44 -6.80 27.60
CA LEU A 820 -44.51 -5.72 27.26
C LEU A 820 -43.56 -5.40 28.42
N ASN A 821 -44.06 -5.25 29.64
CA ASN A 821 -43.22 -4.99 30.82
C ASN A 821 -42.23 -6.13 31.07
N LEU A 822 -42.63 -7.40 30.89
CA LEU A 822 -41.73 -8.55 30.99
C LEU A 822 -40.66 -8.55 29.89
N LEU A 823 -41.02 -8.21 28.64
CA LEU A 823 -40.07 -8.08 27.53
C LEU A 823 -39.09 -6.92 27.74
N PHE A 824 -39.54 -5.79 28.30
CA PHE A 824 -38.66 -4.66 28.67
C PHE A 824 -37.77 -4.96 29.88
N LEU A 825 -38.23 -5.75 30.85
CA LEU A 825 -37.42 -6.19 32.00
C LEU A 825 -36.43 -7.32 31.65
N ALA A 826 -36.70 -8.07 30.58
CA ALA A 826 -35.82 -9.09 30.02
C ALA A 826 -34.90 -8.56 28.90
N ALA A 827 -35.12 -7.34 28.41
CA ALA A 827 -34.18 -6.65 27.54
C ALA A 827 -32.85 -6.41 28.28
N PRO A 828 -31.69 -6.64 27.65
CA PRO A 828 -30.41 -6.57 28.33
C PRO A 828 -30.07 -5.13 28.74
N SER A 829 -29.78 -4.92 30.02
CA SER A 829 -28.93 -3.82 30.48
C SER A 829 -27.47 -4.24 30.36
N GLU A 830 -26.58 -3.33 29.94
CA GLU A 830 -25.19 -3.58 29.52
C GLU A 830 -24.22 -4.09 30.62
N VAL A 831 -24.70 -4.44 31.81
CA VAL A 831 -23.90 -4.57 33.03
C VAL A 831 -23.95 -5.96 33.70
N GLU A 832 -24.94 -6.82 33.40
CA GLU A 832 -25.09 -8.13 34.09
C GLU A 832 -25.48 -9.31 33.18
N SER A 833 -24.46 -10.12 32.82
CA SER A 833 -24.53 -11.56 32.52
C SER A 833 -25.45 -12.07 31.39
N PRO A 834 -25.18 -13.25 30.78
CA PRO A 834 -26.01 -13.80 29.71
C PRO A 834 -27.36 -14.32 30.24
N ARG A 835 -28.34 -13.42 30.35
CA ARG A 835 -29.74 -13.79 30.62
C ARG A 835 -30.32 -14.52 29.40
N TRP A 836 -31.09 -15.58 29.67
CA TRP A 836 -31.62 -16.45 28.62
C TRP A 836 -32.63 -15.70 27.74
N PRO A 837 -32.70 -15.99 26.43
CA PRO A 837 -33.66 -15.36 25.53
C PRO A 837 -35.10 -15.63 25.99
N THR A 838 -35.93 -14.60 26.08
CA THR A 838 -37.34 -14.75 26.46
C THR A 838 -38.07 -15.63 25.45
N THR A 839 -38.59 -16.78 25.89
CA THR A 839 -39.31 -17.72 25.01
C THR A 839 -40.83 -17.60 25.17
N PRO A 840 -41.64 -18.06 24.20
CA PRO A 840 -43.10 -18.13 24.37
C PRO A 840 -43.49 -18.98 25.59
N PHE A 841 -42.71 -20.02 25.94
CA PHE A 841 -42.87 -20.79 27.18
C PHE A 841 -42.68 -19.94 28.44
N MET A 842 -41.63 -19.11 28.51
CA MET A 842 -41.39 -18.22 29.66
C MET A 842 -42.56 -17.23 29.84
N LEU A 843 -43.06 -16.64 28.75
CA LEU A 843 -44.23 -15.76 28.80
C LEU A 843 -45.49 -16.52 29.22
N THR A 844 -45.70 -17.75 28.73
CA THR A 844 -46.84 -18.61 29.11
C THR A 844 -46.88 -18.91 30.61
N MET A 845 -45.71 -19.06 31.25
CA MET A 845 -45.63 -19.25 32.70
C MET A 845 -45.78 -17.93 33.46
N ALA A 846 -45.10 -16.86 33.02
CA ALA A 846 -45.12 -15.56 33.69
C ALA A 846 -46.49 -14.88 33.68
N THR A 847 -47.28 -15.02 32.61
CA THR A 847 -48.66 -14.48 32.55
C THR A 847 -49.69 -15.38 33.24
N ASN A 848 -49.33 -16.60 33.65
CA ASN A 848 -50.24 -17.54 34.28
C ASN A 848 -49.76 -18.05 35.65
N PRO A 849 -49.99 -17.26 36.73
CA PRO A 849 -49.57 -17.62 38.09
C PRO A 849 -50.09 -18.97 38.62
N LYS A 850 -51.16 -19.52 38.03
CA LYS A 850 -51.67 -20.86 38.37
C LYS A 850 -50.86 -21.98 37.72
N LEU A 851 -50.36 -21.78 36.50
CA LEU A 851 -49.43 -22.72 35.87
C LEU A 851 -48.06 -22.65 36.55
N LEU A 852 -47.54 -21.44 36.77
CA LEU A 852 -46.26 -21.20 37.45
C LEU A 852 -46.22 -21.89 38.82
N ARG A 853 -47.16 -21.58 39.71
CA ARG A 853 -47.22 -22.23 41.04
C ARG A 853 -47.32 -23.74 40.96
N ARG A 854 -48.13 -24.26 40.04
CA ARG A 854 -48.42 -25.70 39.97
C ARG A 854 -47.22 -26.50 39.45
N TYR A 855 -46.58 -26.02 38.38
CA TYR A 855 -45.58 -26.78 37.64
C TYR A 855 -44.13 -26.37 37.97
N VAL A 856 -43.90 -25.18 38.53
CA VAL A 856 -42.57 -24.73 39.00
C VAL A 856 -42.48 -24.82 40.51
N ASP A 857 -43.42 -24.22 41.27
CA ASP A 857 -43.30 -24.17 42.74
C ASP A 857 -43.70 -25.48 43.45
N HIS A 858 -44.62 -26.27 42.87
CA HIS A 858 -45.13 -27.51 43.48
C HIS A 858 -44.66 -28.80 42.78
N GLY A 859 -44.03 -28.71 41.60
CA GLY A 859 -43.47 -29.87 40.90
C GLY A 859 -44.49 -30.88 40.33
N ASP A 860 -45.74 -30.49 40.08
CA ASP A 860 -46.69 -31.36 39.36
C ASP A 860 -46.12 -31.78 37.99
N THR A 861 -46.49 -32.96 37.50
CA THR A 861 -46.15 -33.36 36.12
C THR A 861 -47.18 -32.84 35.11
N ILE A 862 -46.72 -32.28 34.00
CA ILE A 862 -47.54 -31.91 32.84
C ILE A 862 -47.28 -32.88 31.68
N ARG A 863 -48.33 -33.26 30.95
CA ARG A 863 -48.16 -33.99 29.68
C ARG A 863 -47.75 -33.00 28.59
N GLU A 864 -46.67 -33.29 27.88
CA GLU A 864 -46.06 -32.48 26.81
C GLU A 864 -47.07 -31.79 25.89
N HIS A 865 -47.98 -32.54 25.25
CA HIS A 865 -49.02 -31.97 24.35
C HIS A 865 -49.90 -30.87 24.99
N ARG A 866 -50.09 -30.87 26.33
CA ARG A 866 -50.82 -29.80 27.04
C ARG A 866 -49.96 -28.56 27.29
N LEU A 867 -48.66 -28.74 27.44
CA LEU A 867 -47.71 -27.64 27.50
C LEU A 867 -47.60 -26.98 26.12
N ASP A 868 -47.38 -27.78 25.07
CA ASP A 868 -47.38 -27.37 23.67
C ASP A 868 -48.62 -26.58 23.28
N SER A 869 -49.81 -27.08 23.61
CA SER A 869 -51.06 -26.38 23.35
C SER A 869 -51.13 -24.99 24.04
N LYS A 870 -50.47 -24.82 25.18
CA LYS A 870 -50.39 -23.52 25.88
C LYS A 870 -49.31 -22.61 25.31
N VAL A 871 -48.17 -23.15 24.91
CA VAL A 871 -47.09 -22.38 24.24
C VAL A 871 -47.55 -21.88 22.87
N ARG A 872 -48.24 -22.71 22.08
CA ARG A 872 -48.89 -22.31 20.81
C ARG A 872 -49.94 -21.23 21.03
N SER A 873 -50.85 -21.43 22.00
CA SER A 873 -51.84 -20.41 22.40
C SER A 873 -51.22 -19.08 22.86
N MET A 874 -49.96 -19.04 23.30
CA MET A 874 -49.24 -17.80 23.58
C MET A 874 -48.68 -17.16 22.30
N LYS A 875 -48.21 -17.94 21.31
CA LYS A 875 -47.87 -17.41 19.98
C LYS A 875 -49.07 -16.76 19.30
N ASP A 876 -50.21 -17.46 19.29
CA ASP A 876 -51.46 -16.96 18.70
C ASP A 876 -51.85 -15.59 19.29
N VAL A 877 -51.64 -15.41 20.61
CA VAL A 877 -51.85 -14.13 21.32
C VAL A 877 -50.78 -13.09 20.98
N LEU A 878 -49.51 -13.47 20.84
CA LEU A 878 -48.43 -12.55 20.45
C LEU A 878 -48.65 -12.01 19.02
N GLU A 879 -49.00 -12.88 18.07
CA GLU A 879 -49.25 -12.50 16.68
C GLU A 879 -50.51 -11.64 16.55
N ALA A 880 -51.61 -12.03 17.19
CA ALA A 880 -52.87 -11.29 17.13
C ALA A 880 -52.82 -9.94 17.86
N ALA A 881 -52.35 -9.90 19.12
CA ALA A 881 -52.45 -8.71 19.95
C ALA A 881 -51.40 -7.62 19.63
N PHE A 882 -50.27 -7.99 19.02
CA PHE A 882 -49.18 -7.06 18.68
C PHE A 882 -49.04 -6.77 17.18
N ALA A 883 -49.74 -7.50 16.30
CA ALA A 883 -49.89 -7.21 14.88
C ALA A 883 -48.59 -6.94 14.07
N GLY A 884 -47.46 -7.46 14.53
CA GLY A 884 -46.12 -7.27 13.98
C GLY A 884 -45.13 -6.51 14.88
N LEU A 885 -45.58 -5.85 15.96
CA LEU A 885 -44.68 -5.18 16.92
C LEU A 885 -43.90 -6.16 17.83
N VAL A 886 -44.24 -7.45 17.80
CA VAL A 886 -43.51 -8.53 18.48
C VAL A 886 -43.44 -9.72 17.53
N GLU A 887 -42.26 -10.30 17.37
CA GLU A 887 -41.97 -11.44 16.49
C GLU A 887 -41.44 -12.62 17.30
N VAL A 888 -41.84 -13.85 16.96
CA VAL A 888 -41.23 -15.08 17.47
C VAL A 888 -40.29 -15.62 16.40
N LYS A 889 -38.99 -15.76 16.70
CA LYS A 889 -37.98 -16.28 15.77
C LYS A 889 -37.36 -17.56 16.30
N HIS A 890 -37.29 -18.57 15.45
CA HIS A 890 -36.54 -19.79 15.73
C HIS A 890 -35.05 -19.45 15.74
N LYS A 891 -34.33 -19.90 16.78
CA LYS A 891 -32.89 -19.71 16.90
C LYS A 891 -32.25 -21.04 17.27
N SER A 892 -31.43 -21.57 16.36
CA SER A 892 -30.54 -22.69 16.68
C SER A 892 -29.45 -22.21 17.63
N PHE A 893 -29.25 -22.95 18.73
CA PHE A 893 -28.08 -22.82 19.59
C PHE A 893 -27.24 -24.09 19.46
N SER A 894 -26.03 -23.94 18.93
CA SER A 894 -25.00 -24.96 18.90
C SER A 894 -24.01 -24.73 20.05
N ARG A 895 -23.93 -25.68 20.99
CA ARG A 895 -22.82 -25.78 21.95
C ARG A 895 -22.70 -27.22 22.44
N HIS A 896 -21.53 -27.84 22.26
CA HIS A 896 -21.23 -29.21 22.69
C HIS A 896 -22.21 -30.27 22.12
N GLY A 897 -22.13 -30.53 20.82
CA GLY A 897 -22.73 -31.69 20.14
C GLY A 897 -24.25 -31.65 19.91
N ASN A 898 -25.05 -31.10 20.83
CA ASN A 898 -26.51 -31.10 20.70
C ASN A 898 -27.06 -29.82 20.06
N SER A 899 -27.71 -29.97 18.90
CA SER A 899 -28.51 -28.92 18.27
C SER A 899 -29.84 -28.77 19.00
N SER A 900 -30.05 -27.62 19.64
CA SER A 900 -31.36 -27.27 20.21
C SER A 900 -31.95 -26.05 19.49
N VAL A 901 -33.18 -26.21 18.99
CA VAL A 901 -33.96 -25.11 18.41
C VAL A 901 -34.76 -24.45 19.51
N VAL A 902 -34.41 -23.21 19.85
CA VAL A 902 -35.10 -22.44 20.89
C VAL A 902 -35.83 -21.26 20.25
N GLU A 903 -37.10 -21.11 20.58
CA GLU A 903 -37.95 -20.04 20.06
C GLU A 903 -37.76 -18.77 20.91
N GLN A 904 -37.18 -17.73 20.32
CA GLN A 904 -36.96 -16.44 20.98
C GLN A 904 -38.06 -15.45 20.57
N VAL A 905 -38.68 -14.80 21.54
CA VAL A 905 -39.52 -13.62 21.35
C VAL A 905 -38.63 -12.39 21.28
N LYS A 906 -38.85 -11.52 20.29
CA LYS A 906 -38.24 -10.19 20.18
C LYS A 906 -39.33 -9.14 19.94
N VAL A 907 -39.15 -7.95 20.50
CA VAL A 907 -39.88 -6.76 20.03
C VAL A 907 -39.42 -6.47 18.59
N GLY A 908 -40.36 -6.32 17.67
CA GLY A 908 -40.10 -6.18 16.24
C GLY A 908 -39.49 -4.82 15.91
N THR A 909 -38.24 -4.81 15.45
CA THR A 909 -37.53 -3.59 15.04
C THR A 909 -37.94 -3.16 13.62
N PHE A 910 -39.14 -2.60 13.48
CA PHE A 910 -39.57 -1.91 12.26
C PHE A 910 -38.77 -0.60 12.08
N GLY A 911 -37.57 -0.71 11.48
CA GLY A 911 -36.75 0.44 11.05
C GLY A 911 -36.08 1.23 12.19
N ASN A 912 -35.18 0.59 12.94
CA ASN A 912 -34.25 1.22 13.90
C ASN A 912 -34.87 2.14 14.98
N LEU A 913 -36.17 2.02 15.28
CA LEU A 913 -36.83 2.79 16.33
C LEU A 913 -37.03 1.97 17.61
N VAL A 914 -36.12 2.11 18.58
CA VAL A 914 -36.33 1.57 19.94
C VAL A 914 -37.32 2.46 20.68
N ILE A 915 -38.52 1.95 20.95
CA ILE A 915 -39.60 2.69 21.62
C ILE A 915 -39.29 2.79 23.12
N PHE A 916 -38.54 3.82 23.52
CA PHE A 916 -38.39 4.21 24.92
C PHE A 916 -39.58 5.06 25.40
N PRO A 917 -40.42 4.59 26.34
CA PRO A 917 -41.45 5.43 26.93
C PRO A 917 -40.83 6.49 27.86
N LYS A 918 -41.20 7.77 27.70
CA LYS A 918 -40.88 8.80 28.70
C LYS A 918 -41.50 8.42 30.04
N LYS A 919 -40.68 8.38 31.11
CA LYS A 919 -41.10 8.03 32.49
C LYS A 919 -42.31 8.82 33.03
N SER A 920 -42.65 9.96 32.44
CA SER A 920 -43.80 10.79 32.79
C SER A 920 -45.17 10.24 32.33
N PHE A 921 -45.23 9.26 31.42
CA PHE A 921 -46.49 8.89 30.74
C PHE A 921 -47.35 7.82 31.44
N TRP A 922 -46.83 7.16 32.50
CA TRP A 922 -47.51 6.03 33.16
C TRP A 922 -47.59 6.16 34.68
N HIS A 923 -47.93 7.34 35.20
CA HIS A 923 -48.40 7.48 36.59
C HIS A 923 -49.85 6.99 36.71
N GLY A 924 -50.05 5.66 36.71
CA GLY A 924 -51.40 5.07 36.71
C GLY A 924 -51.55 3.62 37.21
N THR A 925 -50.49 2.80 37.23
CA THR A 925 -50.58 1.38 37.65
C THR A 925 -49.37 0.92 38.48
N SER A 926 -48.94 1.72 39.45
CA SER A 926 -47.90 1.34 40.42
C SER A 926 -48.48 0.48 41.56
N ASN A 927 -48.89 -0.76 41.27
CA ASN A 927 -49.15 -1.83 42.24
C ASN A 927 -49.46 -3.16 41.52
N LEU A 928 -48.42 -3.94 41.19
CA LEU A 928 -48.46 -5.38 40.97
C LEU A 928 -47.03 -5.96 41.07
#